data_AF-A0A946LK80-F1
#
_entry.id   AF-A0A946LK80-F1
#
_cell.length_a   1.000
_cell.length_b   1.000
_cell.length_c   1.000
_cell.angle_alpha   90.00
_cell.angle_beta   90.00
_cell.angle_gamma   90.00
#
_symmetry.space_group_name_H-M   'P 1'
#
loop_
_entity.id
_entity.type
_entity.pdbx_description
1 polymer ?
#
loop_
_entity_poly.entity_id
_entity_poly.type
_entity_poly.pdbx_seq_one_letter_code
_entity_poly.pdbx_strand_id
1 'polypeptide(L)'
;MFLLFGSAIFIGILLGWRYYQTPTSYQRIEITPVLLPGERIELVEVKAGKSIVEIREKDIAEAGWQRDGEIIVATETAQPLRVSFKANANAPVVLLMNVFPDGGEVEAILGRDSDGITTQRQGEGHTTFSLTAQYRGIPNWLFIPLLALSDLVMFSCILLLLLLIQERGMALSKPELSSFTNHRKNLLVLLALSFSIHLFSALSTPLILDVDTPSYLTGAVHWLKFGNFDGTSATRGIGSTFLFTPILFIFGRNPWGMKIFLHLIAISCAPLAYKIGWQITRKGNVAFISGFLAMLSPDVLLYSNYLWSDMINLTFVLVYITAFLSALKNPTFLRILISMLFGTMATLFRTENITLFAIGGFFLFWEAIKSFDPQSWKNKKTLKKQSKMLNLLSATVVSFLIAILPILLAASHNQKVHGFFGLSNYAGAVFYDGWIYYGDASRLNFSNQNSEAIQTINKAIEIYPVIATDNSNVPTSLELYPNLLKAGYSTKEIMDLYTQAVFDSITNDWELTFRFLELKFNDALKPEVTHLKTFALPGEALDPGTVKETYFDLERLSIPLIINIQRKINAYLPTFYATIYPHIVWFLVIALFFALYRKPSNLWLAFFVITSTRILIPTIMSASLWRFTLAGLIPLQISAVAWLFILARGIQKGDVEFA
;
A
#
# COMPACT_ATOMS: atom_id res chain seq x y z
N MET A 1 19.31 -15.07 -20.65
CA MET A 1 19.87 -15.88 -19.55
C MET A 1 20.47 -15.01 -18.44
N PHE A 2 21.50 -14.17 -18.68
CA PHE A 2 22.07 -13.28 -17.64
C PHE A 2 21.06 -12.37 -16.92
N LEU A 3 20.12 -11.77 -17.67
CA LEU A 3 19.10 -10.90 -17.09
C LEU A 3 18.09 -11.68 -16.21
N LEU A 4 17.82 -12.95 -16.51
CA LEU A 4 16.98 -13.82 -15.67
C LEU A 4 17.69 -14.17 -14.37
N PHE A 5 18.95 -14.60 -14.45
CA PHE A 5 19.77 -14.92 -13.28
C PHE A 5 19.96 -13.71 -12.36
N GLY A 6 20.35 -12.55 -12.92
CA GLY A 6 20.52 -11.33 -12.14
C GLY A 6 19.22 -10.89 -11.43
N SER A 7 18.07 -11.10 -12.09
CA SER A 7 16.77 -10.77 -11.52
C SER A 7 16.34 -11.73 -10.41
N ALA A 8 16.58 -13.04 -10.58
CA ALA A 8 16.31 -14.04 -9.56
C ALA A 8 17.17 -13.83 -8.31
N ILE A 9 18.42 -13.41 -8.50
CA ILE A 9 19.32 -13.03 -7.40
C ILE A 9 18.78 -11.79 -6.69
N PHE A 10 18.46 -10.73 -7.43
CA PHE A 10 17.97 -9.48 -6.85
C PHE A 10 16.68 -9.66 -6.04
N ILE A 11 15.67 -10.34 -6.60
CA ILE A 11 14.40 -10.61 -5.89
C ILE A 11 14.64 -11.62 -4.75
N GLY A 12 15.53 -12.59 -4.92
CA GLY A 12 15.91 -13.53 -3.86
C GLY A 12 16.56 -12.84 -2.66
N ILE A 13 17.41 -11.82 -2.89
CA ILE A 13 17.97 -10.96 -1.84
C ILE A 13 16.85 -10.22 -1.09
N LEU A 14 15.89 -9.63 -1.81
CA LEU A 14 14.78 -8.90 -1.20
C LEU A 14 13.88 -9.80 -0.35
N LEU A 15 13.52 -10.99 -0.86
CA LEU A 15 12.74 -11.97 -0.11
C LEU A 15 13.53 -12.52 1.09
N GLY A 16 14.82 -12.84 0.88
CA GLY A 16 15.73 -13.26 1.93
C GLY A 16 15.77 -12.25 3.07
N TRP A 17 15.96 -10.96 2.77
CA TRP A 17 15.92 -9.91 3.78
C TRP A 17 14.55 -9.82 4.47
N ARG A 18 13.45 -9.79 3.71
CA ARG A 18 12.10 -9.62 4.28
C ARG A 18 11.68 -10.74 5.23
N TYR A 19 12.07 -11.97 4.93
CA TYR A 19 11.72 -13.17 5.69
C TYR A 19 12.83 -13.65 6.62
N TYR A 20 13.98 -12.98 6.64
CA TYR A 20 15.07 -13.32 7.54
C TYR A 20 14.60 -13.18 8.98
N GLN A 21 14.75 -14.25 9.75
CA GLN A 21 14.50 -14.26 11.18
C GLN A 21 15.78 -14.69 11.87
N THR A 22 16.20 -13.92 12.87
CA THR A 22 17.31 -14.34 13.72
C THR A 22 16.91 -15.60 14.47
N PRO A 23 17.70 -16.67 14.38
CA PRO A 23 17.31 -17.94 14.96
C PRO A 23 17.34 -17.87 16.48
N THR A 24 16.32 -18.46 17.10
CA THR A 24 16.20 -18.59 18.55
C THR A 24 16.89 -19.86 19.03
N SER A 25 17.60 -19.77 20.16
CA SER A 25 18.20 -20.94 20.80
C SER A 25 18.15 -20.82 22.32
N TYR A 26 18.16 -21.96 23.00
CA TYR A 26 18.34 -21.99 24.44
C TYR A 26 19.79 -21.63 24.77
N GLN A 27 19.94 -20.65 25.63
CA GLN A 27 21.19 -20.18 26.21
C GLN A 27 21.25 -20.60 27.67
N ARG A 28 22.47 -20.78 28.18
CA ARG A 28 22.75 -20.97 29.60
C ARG A 28 23.83 -19.99 29.99
N ILE A 29 23.51 -19.11 30.93
CA ILE A 29 24.50 -18.24 31.56
C ILE A 29 24.89 -18.85 32.92
N GLU A 30 26.18 -18.84 33.20
CA GLU A 30 26.75 -19.21 34.48
C GLU A 30 27.38 -17.97 35.11
N ILE A 31 26.87 -17.55 36.26
CA ILE A 31 27.30 -16.35 36.98
C ILE A 31 28.06 -16.82 38.22
N THR A 32 29.37 -16.61 38.22
CA THR A 32 30.29 -17.08 39.26
C THR A 32 30.71 -15.90 40.13
N PRO A 33 30.34 -15.90 41.43
CA PRO A 33 30.83 -14.91 42.37
C PRO A 33 32.26 -15.25 42.82
N VAL A 34 33.15 -14.27 42.80
CA VAL A 34 34.51 -14.34 43.34
C VAL A 34 34.58 -13.34 44.49
N LEU A 35 34.37 -13.84 45.72
CA LEU A 35 34.16 -13.03 46.92
C LEU A 35 35.22 -13.35 47.99
N LEU A 36 35.78 -12.32 48.61
CA LEU A 36 36.54 -12.42 49.85
C LEU A 36 35.61 -12.40 51.08
N PRO A 37 36.09 -12.82 52.28
CA PRO A 37 35.28 -12.80 53.49
C PRO A 37 34.74 -11.40 53.81
N GLY A 38 33.41 -11.28 53.90
CA GLY A 38 32.70 -10.01 54.13
C GLY A 38 32.20 -9.30 52.87
N GLU A 39 32.60 -9.75 51.67
CA GLU A 39 32.09 -9.21 50.41
C GLU A 39 30.76 -9.86 50.00
N ARG A 40 29.94 -9.12 49.26
CA ARG A 40 28.70 -9.63 48.67
C ARG A 40 28.49 -9.12 47.25
N ILE A 41 27.66 -9.83 46.50
CA ILE A 41 27.23 -9.44 45.16
C ILE A 41 25.71 -9.33 45.16
N GLU A 42 25.19 -8.29 44.52
CA GLU A 42 23.75 -8.03 44.38
C GLU A 42 23.38 -7.97 42.88
N LEU A 43 22.72 -9.03 42.40
CA LEU A 43 22.17 -9.13 41.06
C LEU A 43 20.73 -8.59 41.04
N VAL A 44 20.49 -7.56 40.25
CA VAL A 44 19.19 -6.90 40.12
C VAL A 44 18.37 -7.55 39.02
N GLU A 45 18.95 -7.69 37.83
CA GLU A 45 18.24 -8.27 36.68
C GLU A 45 19.20 -8.90 35.67
N VAL A 46 18.70 -9.92 34.97
CA VAL A 46 19.31 -10.42 33.73
C VAL A 46 18.35 -10.13 32.60
N LYS A 47 18.81 -9.43 31.56
CA LYS A 47 18.02 -9.10 30.36
C LYS A 47 18.59 -9.80 29.15
N ALA A 48 17.72 -10.46 28.37
CA ALA A 48 18.07 -11.02 27.06
C ALA A 48 17.33 -10.22 25.97
N GLY A 49 18.08 -9.38 25.25
CA GLY A 49 17.48 -8.43 24.31
C GLY A 49 16.56 -7.43 25.03
N LYS A 50 15.25 -7.51 24.79
CA LYS A 50 14.23 -6.62 25.40
C LYS A 50 13.43 -7.30 26.54
N SER A 51 13.73 -8.54 26.87
CA SER A 51 12.98 -9.33 27.84
C SER A 51 13.81 -9.58 29.09
N ILE A 52 13.18 -9.45 30.26
CA ILE A 52 13.77 -9.84 31.55
C ILE A 52 13.74 -11.37 31.63
N VAL A 53 14.87 -11.96 31.99
CA VAL A 53 15.03 -13.40 32.18
C VAL A 53 14.52 -13.77 33.56
N GLU A 54 13.55 -14.68 33.63
CA GLU A 54 13.05 -15.20 34.90
C GLU A 54 14.09 -16.15 35.53
N ILE A 55 14.56 -15.79 36.73
CA ILE A 55 15.43 -16.63 37.55
C ILE A 55 14.56 -17.37 38.56
N ARG A 56 14.53 -18.71 38.43
CA ARG A 56 13.67 -19.57 39.25
C ARG A 56 14.25 -19.70 40.66
N GLU A 57 13.38 -19.70 41.68
CA GLU A 57 13.78 -19.86 43.10
C GLU A 57 14.62 -21.12 43.35
N LYS A 58 14.33 -22.20 42.61
CA LYS A 58 15.10 -23.43 42.67
C LYS A 58 16.56 -23.22 42.25
N ASP A 59 16.80 -22.45 41.18
CA ASP A 59 18.15 -22.19 40.67
C ASP A 59 18.94 -21.30 41.66
N ILE A 60 18.25 -20.37 42.34
CA ILE A 60 18.80 -19.50 43.41
C ILE A 60 19.22 -20.35 44.63
N ALA A 61 18.30 -21.17 45.12
CA ALA A 61 18.51 -22.02 46.29
C ALA A 61 19.61 -23.08 46.06
N GLU A 62 19.65 -23.71 44.88
CA GLU A 62 20.69 -24.69 44.53
C GLU A 62 22.09 -24.07 44.45
N ALA A 63 22.18 -22.80 44.05
CA ALA A 63 23.43 -22.05 44.03
C ALA A 63 23.83 -21.47 45.41
N GLY A 64 22.96 -21.57 46.43
CA GLY A 64 23.20 -20.95 47.74
C GLY A 64 23.10 -19.42 47.74
N TRP A 65 22.43 -18.83 46.74
CA TRP A 65 22.11 -17.41 46.69
C TRP A 65 20.82 -17.15 47.50
N GLN A 66 20.59 -15.91 47.90
CA GLN A 66 19.38 -15.51 48.65
C GLN A 66 18.63 -14.41 47.92
N ARG A 67 17.31 -14.49 47.83
CA ARG A 67 16.49 -13.42 47.27
C ARG A 67 16.04 -12.47 48.38
N ASP A 68 16.33 -11.18 48.20
CA ASP A 68 15.89 -10.09 49.07
C ASP A 68 15.11 -9.06 48.24
N GLY A 69 13.78 -9.14 48.29
CA GLY A 69 12.90 -8.36 47.42
C GLY A 69 13.12 -8.67 45.94
N GLU A 70 13.47 -7.66 45.15
CA GLU A 70 13.78 -7.78 43.71
C GLU A 70 15.25 -8.12 43.43
N ILE A 71 16.10 -8.22 44.45
CA ILE A 71 17.56 -8.43 44.34
C ILE A 71 17.92 -9.86 44.72
N ILE A 72 18.91 -10.43 44.05
CA ILE A 72 19.49 -11.74 44.37
C ILE A 72 20.92 -11.55 44.89
N VAL A 73 21.16 -11.98 46.12
CA VAL A 73 22.40 -11.74 46.87
C VAL A 73 23.25 -13.01 46.93
N ALA A 74 24.55 -12.87 46.61
CA ALA A 74 25.57 -13.90 46.80
C ALA A 74 26.55 -13.50 47.90
N THR A 75 26.98 -14.48 48.70
CA THR A 75 28.00 -14.35 49.76
C THR A 75 29.12 -15.37 49.52
N GLU A 76 30.16 -15.38 50.34
CA GLU A 76 31.35 -16.24 50.20
C GLU A 76 31.07 -17.75 50.02
N THR A 77 29.90 -18.25 50.46
CA THR A 77 29.52 -19.67 50.31
C THR A 77 28.76 -19.97 49.01
N ALA A 78 28.43 -18.96 48.22
CA ALA A 78 27.61 -19.11 47.02
C ALA A 78 28.36 -19.83 45.89
N GLN A 79 27.68 -20.77 45.25
CA GLN A 79 28.12 -21.49 44.06
C GLN A 79 27.69 -20.74 42.78
N PRO A 80 28.23 -21.10 41.61
CA PRO A 80 27.83 -20.50 40.34
C PRO A 80 26.33 -20.61 40.08
N LEU A 81 25.67 -19.47 39.84
CA LEU A 81 24.25 -19.41 39.50
C LEU A 81 24.06 -19.71 38.02
N ARG A 82 23.27 -20.75 37.70
CA ARG A 82 23.08 -21.22 36.32
C ARG A 82 21.66 -20.98 35.84
N VAL A 83 21.50 -20.02 34.94
CA VAL A 83 20.19 -19.61 34.42
C VAL A 83 20.05 -20.01 32.95
N SER A 84 18.94 -20.65 32.59
CA SER A 84 18.65 -21.07 31.21
C SER A 84 17.48 -20.30 30.64
N PHE A 85 17.64 -19.74 29.44
CA PHE A 85 16.62 -18.90 28.80
C PHE A 85 16.67 -19.02 27.28
N LYS A 86 15.63 -18.55 26.57
CA LYS A 86 15.65 -18.44 25.10
C LYS A 86 16.11 -17.05 24.71
N ALA A 87 17.07 -16.97 23.79
CA ALA A 87 17.48 -15.71 23.19
C ALA A 87 17.70 -15.87 21.68
N ASN A 88 17.51 -14.77 20.95
CA ASN A 88 17.90 -14.68 19.54
C ASN A 88 19.43 -14.68 19.45
N ALA A 89 19.96 -15.32 18.39
CA ALA A 89 21.38 -15.19 18.08
C ALA A 89 21.77 -13.70 17.93
N ASN A 90 22.92 -13.33 18.48
CA ASN A 90 23.44 -11.96 18.53
C ASN A 90 22.66 -10.98 19.42
N ALA A 91 21.69 -11.45 20.20
CA ALA A 91 21.05 -10.60 21.21
C ALA A 91 22.03 -10.33 22.37
N PRO A 92 22.12 -9.09 22.85
CA PRO A 92 22.89 -8.79 24.06
C PRO A 92 22.19 -9.42 25.27
N VAL A 93 22.98 -10.07 26.12
CA VAL A 93 22.58 -10.55 27.44
C VAL A 93 23.24 -9.66 28.47
N VAL A 94 22.44 -8.83 29.12
CA VAL A 94 22.91 -7.79 30.05
C VAL A 94 22.62 -8.22 31.48
N LEU A 95 23.63 -8.13 32.34
CA LEU A 95 23.48 -8.32 33.78
C LEU A 95 23.55 -6.95 34.45
N LEU A 96 22.56 -6.63 35.27
CA LEU A 96 22.53 -5.42 36.08
C LEU A 96 22.87 -5.78 37.52
N MET A 97 23.90 -5.14 38.05
CA MET A 97 24.43 -5.39 39.39
C MET A 97 24.48 -4.08 40.17
N ASN A 98 24.29 -4.13 41.49
CA ASN A 98 24.58 -2.99 42.36
C ASN A 98 26.08 -2.87 42.63
N VAL A 99 26.56 -1.64 42.78
CA VAL A 99 27.92 -1.34 43.22
C VAL A 99 27.92 -0.69 44.60
N PHE A 100 28.85 -1.09 45.46
CA PHE A 100 28.96 -0.61 46.83
C PHE A 100 30.36 -0.96 47.41
N PRO A 101 30.75 -0.41 48.58
CA PRO A 101 32.10 -0.57 49.13
C PRO A 101 32.50 -2.02 49.45
N ASP A 102 31.52 -2.84 49.85
CA ASP A 102 31.69 -4.26 50.18
C ASP A 102 31.37 -5.19 48.98
N GLY A 103 31.41 -4.65 47.75
CA GLY A 103 31.22 -5.42 46.52
C GLY A 103 32.45 -6.30 46.21
N GLY A 104 32.26 -7.38 45.46
CA GLY A 104 33.34 -8.26 45.00
C GLY A 104 33.42 -8.38 43.47
N GLU A 105 34.01 -9.46 42.96
CA GLU A 105 34.13 -9.71 41.52
C GLU A 105 33.13 -10.74 41.01
N VAL A 106 32.57 -10.52 39.83
CA VAL A 106 31.64 -11.43 39.16
C VAL A 106 32.21 -11.81 37.82
N GLU A 107 32.32 -13.10 37.55
CA GLU A 107 32.57 -13.63 36.21
C GLU A 107 31.26 -14.21 35.68
N ALA A 108 30.87 -13.87 34.45
CA ALA A 108 29.79 -14.59 33.79
C ALA A 108 30.22 -15.20 32.46
N ILE A 109 29.79 -16.43 32.26
CA ILE A 109 30.10 -17.25 31.09
C ILE A 109 28.81 -17.54 30.34
N LEU A 110 28.81 -17.22 29.05
CA LEU A 110 27.72 -17.49 28.10
C LEU A 110 28.27 -18.22 26.88
N GLY A 111 28.21 -19.55 26.90
CA GLY A 111 28.74 -20.38 25.82
C GLY A 111 30.28 -20.35 25.77
N ARG A 112 30.84 -19.63 24.79
CA ARG A 112 32.30 -19.41 24.66
C ARG A 112 32.74 -18.00 25.03
N ASP A 113 31.79 -17.14 25.37
CA ASP A 113 32.02 -15.76 25.77
C ASP A 113 32.10 -15.72 27.30
N SER A 114 33.09 -15.03 27.84
CA SER A 114 33.29 -14.86 29.29
C SER A 114 33.74 -13.43 29.54
N ASP A 115 33.11 -12.79 30.51
CA ASP A 115 33.48 -11.43 30.91
C ASP A 115 33.36 -11.30 32.44
N GLY A 116 34.16 -10.39 33.00
CA GLY A 116 34.28 -10.20 34.44
C GLY A 116 34.17 -8.73 34.81
N ILE A 117 33.44 -8.44 35.89
CA ILE A 117 33.30 -7.07 36.40
C ILE A 117 33.41 -7.03 37.92
N THR A 118 34.07 -5.98 38.44
CA THR A 118 34.08 -5.67 39.87
C THR A 118 32.89 -4.79 40.25
N THR A 119 32.19 -5.16 41.32
CA THR A 119 31.12 -4.35 41.91
C THR A 119 31.61 -3.47 43.06
N GLN A 120 32.91 -3.51 43.39
CA GLN A 120 33.48 -2.74 44.49
C GLN A 120 33.69 -1.26 44.08
N ARG A 121 32.91 -0.34 44.65
CA ARG A 121 33.07 1.12 44.43
C ARG A 121 32.74 1.93 45.68
N GLN A 122 33.38 3.09 45.85
CA GLN A 122 33.19 3.98 47.01
C GLN A 122 31.80 4.63 47.12
N GLY A 123 30.87 4.40 46.20
CA GLY A 123 29.51 4.94 46.24
C GLY A 123 28.48 3.94 45.73
N GLU A 124 27.21 4.16 46.10
CA GLU A 124 26.08 3.36 45.65
C GLU A 124 25.72 3.68 44.19
N GLY A 125 25.38 2.65 43.42
CA GLY A 125 24.93 2.80 42.04
C GLY A 125 24.74 1.45 41.36
N HIS A 126 24.70 1.45 40.03
CA HIS A 126 24.61 0.23 39.24
C HIS A 126 25.77 0.10 38.26
N THR A 127 26.11 -1.14 37.94
CA THR A 127 27.00 -1.48 36.83
C THR A 127 26.36 -2.55 35.96
N THR A 128 26.67 -2.51 34.67
CA THR A 128 26.22 -3.49 33.70
C THR A 128 27.38 -4.00 32.90
N PHE A 129 27.30 -5.25 32.50
CA PHE A 129 28.13 -5.81 31.46
C PHE A 129 27.27 -6.70 30.56
N SER A 130 27.73 -6.86 29.32
CA SER A 130 26.94 -7.48 28.26
C SER A 130 27.72 -8.57 27.56
N LEU A 131 27.15 -9.78 27.55
CA LEU A 131 27.63 -10.91 26.76
C LEU A 131 26.77 -11.05 25.50
N THR A 132 27.30 -11.72 24.48
CA THR A 132 26.55 -11.92 23.22
C THR A 132 26.04 -13.36 23.09
N ALA A 133 24.72 -13.54 22.95
CA ALA A 133 24.13 -14.87 22.78
C ALA A 133 24.58 -15.53 21.46
N GLN A 134 25.14 -16.75 21.52
CA GLN A 134 25.63 -17.49 20.36
C GLN A 134 24.69 -18.63 19.96
N TYR A 135 24.49 -18.87 18.66
CA TYR A 135 23.66 -19.98 18.22
C TYR A 135 24.36 -21.33 18.42
N ARG A 136 23.96 -22.08 19.46
CA ARG A 136 24.46 -23.45 19.77
C ARG A 136 26.00 -23.57 19.80
N GLY A 137 26.69 -22.54 20.29
CA GLY A 137 28.16 -22.50 20.39
C GLY A 137 28.90 -22.30 19.05
N ILE A 138 28.18 -21.99 17.97
CA ILE A 138 28.76 -21.57 16.70
C ILE A 138 28.95 -20.04 16.74
N PRO A 139 30.13 -19.52 16.35
CA PRO A 139 30.35 -18.08 16.29
C PRO A 139 29.34 -17.39 15.36
N ASN A 140 28.64 -16.37 15.88
CA ASN A 140 27.59 -15.65 15.15
C ASN A 140 28.10 -15.04 13.84
N TRP A 141 29.35 -14.55 13.82
CA TRP A 141 29.98 -13.97 12.63
C TRP A 141 30.11 -14.96 11.46
N LEU A 142 30.11 -16.27 11.74
CA LEU A 142 30.13 -17.32 10.72
C LEU A 142 28.71 -17.80 10.40
N PHE A 143 27.91 -18.05 11.44
CA PHE A 143 26.59 -18.67 11.30
C PHE A 143 25.55 -17.75 10.67
N ILE A 144 25.50 -16.47 11.08
CA ILE A 144 24.51 -15.50 10.58
C ILE A 144 24.69 -15.24 9.07
N PRO A 145 25.91 -14.97 8.55
CA PRO A 145 26.10 -14.82 7.11
C PRO A 145 25.80 -16.09 6.33
N LEU A 146 26.10 -17.27 6.87
CA LEU A 146 25.79 -18.54 6.22
C LEU A 146 24.28 -18.76 6.09
N LEU A 147 23.51 -18.48 7.15
CA LEU A 147 22.05 -18.58 7.13
C LEU A 147 21.45 -17.60 6.12
N ALA A 148 21.88 -16.33 6.16
CA ALA A 148 21.44 -15.31 5.22
C ALA A 148 21.78 -15.69 3.76
N LEU A 149 22.96 -16.26 3.52
CA LEU A 149 23.37 -16.76 2.20
C LEU A 149 22.53 -17.96 1.77
N SER A 150 22.23 -18.88 2.68
CA SER A 150 21.36 -20.04 2.40
C SER A 150 19.95 -19.60 2.00
N ASP A 151 19.35 -18.67 2.74
CA ASP A 151 18.03 -18.11 2.43
C ASP A 151 18.05 -17.42 1.06
N LEU A 152 19.06 -16.59 0.80
CA LEU A 152 19.27 -15.94 -0.49
C LEU A 152 19.33 -16.97 -1.62
N VAL A 153 20.19 -17.98 -1.49
CA VAL A 153 20.36 -19.03 -2.51
C VAL A 153 19.05 -19.78 -2.71
N MET A 154 18.36 -20.17 -1.64
CA MET A 154 17.08 -20.87 -1.71
C MET A 154 16.03 -20.04 -2.47
N PHE A 155 15.81 -18.78 -2.06
CA PHE A 155 14.85 -17.91 -2.73
C PHE A 155 15.23 -17.64 -4.18
N SER A 156 16.51 -17.40 -4.48
CA SER A 156 17.00 -17.21 -5.85
C SER A 156 16.82 -18.46 -6.71
N CYS A 157 17.06 -19.67 -6.17
CA CYS A 157 16.82 -20.93 -6.87
C CYS A 157 15.33 -21.14 -7.17
N ILE A 158 14.46 -20.87 -6.20
CA ILE A 158 13.00 -20.96 -6.40
C ILE A 158 12.54 -19.97 -7.48
N LEU A 159 13.00 -18.73 -7.43
CA LEU A 159 12.66 -17.72 -8.43
C LEU A 159 13.19 -18.05 -9.82
N LEU A 160 14.42 -18.55 -9.91
CA LEU A 160 14.99 -19.01 -11.16
C LEU A 160 14.16 -20.15 -11.75
N LEU A 161 13.77 -21.13 -10.94
CA LEU A 161 12.90 -22.22 -11.36
C LEU A 161 11.57 -21.70 -11.89
N LEU A 162 10.92 -20.76 -11.17
CA LEU A 162 9.66 -20.14 -11.61
C LEU A 162 9.83 -19.40 -12.94
N LEU A 163 10.92 -18.68 -13.12
CA LEU A 163 11.23 -17.97 -14.37
C LEU A 163 11.49 -18.93 -15.53
N LEU A 164 12.19 -20.05 -15.29
CA LEU A 164 12.41 -21.10 -16.30
C LEU A 164 11.10 -21.78 -16.71
N ILE A 165 10.25 -22.12 -15.74
CA ILE A 165 8.91 -22.66 -16.00
C ILE A 165 8.09 -21.64 -16.79
N GLN A 166 8.20 -20.35 -16.47
CA GLN A 166 7.53 -19.28 -17.22
C GLN A 166 8.05 -19.20 -18.66
N GLU A 167 9.36 -19.21 -18.90
CA GLU A 167 9.91 -19.19 -20.27
C GLU A 167 9.41 -20.38 -21.10
N ARG A 168 9.41 -21.58 -20.51
CA ARG A 168 8.84 -22.77 -21.13
C ARG A 168 7.35 -22.60 -21.44
N GLY A 169 6.56 -22.14 -20.47
CA GLY A 169 5.13 -21.90 -20.62
C GLY A 169 4.82 -20.86 -21.70
N MET A 170 5.64 -19.81 -21.83
CA MET A 170 5.53 -18.80 -22.87
C MET A 170 5.82 -19.39 -24.26
N ALA A 171 6.86 -20.22 -24.40
CA ALA A 171 7.20 -20.88 -25.66
C ALA A 171 6.07 -21.81 -26.15
N LEU A 172 5.37 -22.46 -25.22
CA LEU A 172 4.25 -23.37 -25.51
C LEU A 172 2.92 -22.63 -25.75
N SER A 173 2.81 -21.39 -25.29
CA SER A 173 1.58 -20.61 -25.36
C SER A 173 1.41 -19.95 -26.74
N LYS A 174 0.90 -20.71 -27.72
CA LYS A 174 0.47 -20.13 -29.00
C LYS A 174 -0.74 -19.20 -28.80
N PRO A 175 -0.82 -18.02 -29.43
CA PRO A 175 -2.02 -17.19 -29.36
C PRO A 175 -3.24 -17.98 -29.86
N GLU A 176 -4.36 -17.91 -29.13
CA GLU A 176 -5.60 -18.58 -29.53
C GLU A 176 -6.40 -17.66 -30.46
N LEU A 177 -6.79 -18.17 -31.62
CA LEU A 177 -7.87 -17.56 -32.40
C LEU A 177 -9.21 -18.04 -31.84
N SER A 178 -9.71 -17.35 -30.82
CA SER A 178 -11.09 -17.53 -30.37
C SER A 178 -12.07 -16.89 -31.34
N SER A 179 -13.16 -17.60 -31.65
CA SER A 179 -14.23 -17.04 -32.47
C SER A 179 -14.88 -15.84 -31.78
N PHE A 180 -15.33 -14.87 -32.57
CA PHE A 180 -16.03 -13.69 -32.08
C PHE A 180 -17.32 -14.04 -31.30
N THR A 181 -18.00 -15.12 -31.68
CA THR A 181 -19.19 -15.64 -30.99
C THR A 181 -18.88 -16.10 -29.56
N ASN A 182 -17.72 -16.73 -29.33
CA ASN A 182 -17.29 -17.14 -28.00
C ASN A 182 -17.03 -15.93 -27.08
N HIS A 183 -16.46 -14.84 -27.62
CA HIS A 183 -16.26 -13.63 -26.81
C HIS A 183 -17.57 -12.97 -26.38
N ARG A 184 -18.58 -12.91 -27.26
CA ARG A 184 -19.90 -12.37 -26.92
C ARG A 184 -20.58 -13.20 -25.83
N LYS A 185 -20.58 -14.52 -25.97
CA LYS A 185 -21.16 -15.44 -24.97
C LYS A 185 -20.49 -15.25 -23.61
N ASN A 186 -19.15 -15.23 -23.57
CA ASN A 186 -18.40 -15.06 -22.34
C ASN A 186 -18.70 -13.72 -21.65
N LEU A 187 -18.74 -12.62 -22.41
CA LEU A 187 -19.08 -11.30 -21.87
C LEU A 187 -20.53 -11.24 -21.37
N LEU A 188 -21.47 -11.86 -22.07
CA LEU A 188 -22.87 -11.91 -21.65
C LEU A 188 -23.02 -12.65 -20.31
N VAL A 189 -22.33 -13.78 -20.15
CA VAL A 189 -22.31 -14.53 -18.89
C VAL A 189 -21.73 -13.67 -17.75
N LEU A 190 -20.59 -13.02 -17.98
CA LEU A 190 -19.97 -12.14 -16.98
C LEU A 190 -20.87 -10.97 -16.59
N LEU A 191 -21.52 -10.33 -17.57
CA LEU A 191 -22.43 -9.22 -17.32
C LEU A 191 -23.68 -9.67 -16.56
N ALA A 192 -24.28 -10.80 -16.92
CA ALA A 192 -25.47 -11.33 -16.25
C ALA A 192 -25.18 -11.69 -14.78
N LEU A 193 -24.05 -12.36 -14.52
CA LEU A 193 -23.62 -12.69 -13.16
C LEU A 193 -23.28 -11.42 -12.37
N SER A 194 -22.52 -10.49 -12.96
CA SER A 194 -22.15 -9.24 -12.31
C SER A 194 -23.37 -8.41 -11.95
N PHE A 195 -24.32 -8.29 -12.88
CA PHE A 195 -25.60 -7.63 -12.63
C PHE A 195 -26.36 -8.28 -11.48
N SER A 196 -26.43 -9.61 -11.43
CA SER A 196 -27.14 -10.33 -10.36
C SER A 196 -26.53 -10.07 -8.97
N ILE A 197 -25.19 -10.12 -8.87
CA ILE A 197 -24.48 -9.86 -7.62
C ILE A 197 -24.63 -8.39 -7.20
N HIS A 198 -24.45 -7.45 -8.12
CA HIS A 198 -24.60 -6.03 -7.81
C HIS A 198 -26.04 -5.63 -7.52
N LEU A 199 -27.03 -6.28 -8.14
CA LEU A 199 -28.44 -6.10 -7.80
C LEU A 199 -28.72 -6.56 -6.37
N PHE A 200 -28.21 -7.74 -5.98
CA PHE A 200 -28.30 -8.21 -4.60
C PHE A 200 -27.67 -7.24 -3.60
N SER A 201 -26.47 -6.75 -3.90
CA SER A 201 -25.77 -5.74 -3.08
C SER A 201 -26.56 -4.43 -2.99
N ALA A 202 -27.07 -3.92 -4.13
CA ALA A 202 -27.85 -2.69 -4.17
C ALA A 202 -29.20 -2.79 -3.44
N LEU A 203 -29.79 -3.99 -3.35
CA LEU A 203 -31.05 -4.19 -2.62
C LEU A 203 -30.84 -4.40 -1.11
N SER A 204 -29.65 -4.84 -0.69
CA SER A 204 -29.36 -5.14 0.72
C SER A 204 -28.71 -3.99 1.47
N THR A 205 -27.85 -3.22 0.81
CA THR A 205 -26.98 -2.21 1.44
C THR A 205 -27.45 -0.82 1.05
N PRO A 206 -27.63 0.15 1.96
CA PRO A 206 -28.05 1.50 1.60
C PRO A 206 -26.92 2.28 0.92
N LEU A 207 -27.23 3.40 0.28
CA LEU A 207 -26.21 4.37 -0.14
C LEU A 207 -25.53 4.97 1.10
N ILE A 208 -24.20 4.91 1.15
CA ILE A 208 -23.38 5.36 2.27
C ILE A 208 -22.67 6.66 1.89
N LEU A 209 -22.79 7.65 2.77
CA LEU A 209 -22.09 8.94 2.69
C LEU A 209 -21.23 9.07 3.94
N ASP A 210 -20.00 9.54 3.75
CA ASP A 210 -19.04 9.78 4.83
C ASP A 210 -18.60 11.25 4.86
N VAL A 211 -17.69 11.62 5.76
CA VAL A 211 -17.20 12.99 5.99
C VAL A 211 -16.62 13.62 4.72
N ASP A 212 -16.00 12.82 3.85
CA ASP A 212 -15.45 13.28 2.56
C ASP A 212 -16.53 13.49 1.49
N THR A 213 -17.68 12.84 1.59
CA THR A 213 -18.70 12.82 0.54
C THR A 213 -19.25 14.20 0.15
N PRO A 214 -19.51 15.13 1.09
CA PRO A 214 -19.93 16.50 0.75
C PRO A 214 -19.02 17.15 -0.28
N SER A 215 -17.70 17.00 -0.17
CA SER A 215 -16.73 17.61 -1.08
C SER A 215 -16.86 17.16 -2.54
N TYR A 216 -17.49 16.01 -2.80
CA TYR A 216 -17.78 15.49 -4.14
C TYR A 216 -19.15 15.93 -4.68
N LEU A 217 -20.10 16.27 -3.81
CA LEU A 217 -21.49 16.58 -4.18
C LEU A 217 -21.80 18.07 -4.22
N THR A 218 -21.11 18.90 -3.43
CA THR A 218 -21.40 20.34 -3.31
C THR A 218 -21.39 21.05 -4.66
N GLY A 219 -20.39 20.77 -5.50
CA GLY A 219 -20.30 21.36 -6.82
C GLY A 219 -21.46 20.99 -7.74
N ALA A 220 -21.91 19.73 -7.69
CA ALA A 220 -23.04 19.26 -8.48
C ALA A 220 -24.37 19.91 -8.06
N VAL A 221 -24.61 19.95 -6.75
CA VAL A 221 -25.80 20.63 -6.17
C VAL A 221 -25.79 22.12 -6.48
N HIS A 222 -24.63 22.77 -6.36
CA HIS A 222 -24.48 24.19 -6.66
C HIS A 222 -24.76 24.48 -8.14
N TRP A 223 -24.22 23.67 -9.05
CA TRP A 223 -24.46 23.84 -10.48
C TRP A 223 -25.95 23.70 -10.82
N LEU A 224 -26.64 22.73 -10.25
CA LEU A 224 -28.09 22.57 -10.45
C LEU A 224 -28.91 23.73 -9.90
N LYS A 225 -28.47 24.34 -8.79
CA LYS A 225 -29.19 25.44 -8.14
C LYS A 225 -28.94 26.81 -8.76
N PHE A 226 -27.71 27.10 -9.16
CA PHE A 226 -27.27 28.44 -9.56
C PHE A 226 -26.78 28.54 -11.01
N GLY A 227 -26.67 27.42 -11.73
CA GLY A 227 -26.28 27.41 -13.15
C GLY A 227 -24.80 27.72 -13.42
N ASN A 228 -23.93 27.69 -12.40
CA ASN A 228 -22.50 27.95 -12.53
C ASN A 228 -21.64 26.94 -11.73
N PHE A 229 -20.31 27.04 -11.84
CA PHE A 229 -19.37 26.12 -11.20
C PHE A 229 -18.72 26.67 -9.91
N ASP A 230 -19.22 27.78 -9.37
CA ASP A 230 -18.56 28.51 -8.27
C ASP A 230 -18.61 27.75 -6.94
N GLY A 231 -19.56 26.82 -6.77
CA GLY A 231 -19.63 25.93 -5.60
C GLY A 231 -18.79 24.65 -5.69
N THR A 232 -17.92 24.52 -6.70
CA THR A 232 -16.98 23.39 -6.78
C THR A 232 -16.04 23.42 -5.57
N SER A 233 -15.72 22.25 -5.00
CA SER A 233 -14.79 22.18 -3.87
C SER A 233 -13.36 22.48 -4.34
N ALA A 234 -12.66 23.37 -3.64
CA ALA A 234 -11.22 23.62 -3.85
C ALA A 234 -10.34 22.38 -3.59
N THR A 235 -10.85 21.43 -2.79
CA THR A 235 -10.09 20.24 -2.36
C THR A 235 -10.20 19.06 -3.32
N ARG A 236 -11.26 19.02 -4.14
CA ARG A 236 -11.56 17.92 -5.08
C ARG A 236 -11.54 18.42 -6.52
N GLY A 237 -11.22 17.53 -7.44
CA GLY A 237 -11.27 17.88 -8.86
C GLY A 237 -12.71 18.12 -9.34
N ILE A 238 -12.89 19.11 -10.24
CA ILE A 238 -14.18 19.47 -10.86
C ILE A 238 -14.85 18.30 -11.62
N GLY A 239 -14.10 17.24 -11.92
CA GLY A 239 -14.64 16.03 -12.55
C GLY A 239 -15.79 15.40 -11.75
N SER A 240 -15.78 15.52 -10.42
CA SER A 240 -16.87 15.04 -9.57
C SER A 240 -18.19 15.77 -9.83
N THR A 241 -18.15 17.10 -9.96
CA THR A 241 -19.29 17.94 -10.36
C THR A 241 -19.89 17.45 -11.68
N PHE A 242 -19.08 17.30 -12.72
CA PHE A 242 -19.56 16.83 -14.02
C PHE A 242 -20.11 15.41 -14.00
N LEU A 243 -19.55 14.54 -13.16
CA LEU A 243 -19.97 13.14 -13.06
C LEU A 243 -21.33 13.01 -12.37
N PHE A 244 -21.55 13.75 -11.28
CA PHE A 244 -22.74 13.58 -10.43
C PHE A 244 -23.90 14.49 -10.81
N THR A 245 -23.66 15.64 -11.44
CA THR A 245 -24.74 16.56 -11.86
C THR A 245 -25.82 15.88 -12.72
N PRO A 246 -25.51 15.09 -13.76
CA PRO A 246 -26.55 14.46 -14.58
C PRO A 246 -27.43 13.50 -13.77
N ILE A 247 -26.86 12.81 -12.79
CA ILE A 247 -27.58 11.87 -11.94
C ILE A 247 -28.52 12.63 -11.00
N LEU A 248 -28.03 13.69 -10.35
CA LEU A 248 -28.85 14.55 -9.49
C LEU A 248 -29.90 15.34 -10.27
N PHE A 249 -29.64 15.69 -11.53
CA PHE A 249 -30.62 16.34 -12.40
C PHE A 249 -31.83 15.44 -12.68
N ILE A 250 -31.58 14.16 -12.97
CA ILE A 250 -32.63 13.21 -13.34
C ILE A 250 -33.37 12.68 -12.12
N PHE A 251 -32.65 12.34 -11.05
CA PHE A 251 -33.20 11.63 -9.90
C PHE A 251 -33.44 12.52 -8.67
N GLY A 252 -32.98 13.78 -8.70
CA GLY A 252 -33.08 14.68 -7.56
C GLY A 252 -32.43 14.09 -6.31
N ARG A 253 -33.17 14.15 -5.20
CA ARG A 253 -32.77 13.61 -3.89
C ARG A 253 -32.99 12.11 -3.74
N ASN A 254 -33.48 11.41 -4.78
CA ASN A 254 -33.70 9.97 -4.71
C ASN A 254 -32.35 9.22 -4.70
N PRO A 255 -31.99 8.51 -3.61
CA PRO A 255 -30.70 7.82 -3.49
C PRO A 255 -30.51 6.70 -4.53
N TRP A 256 -31.60 6.14 -5.08
CA TRP A 256 -31.52 5.06 -6.08
C TRP A 256 -30.80 5.49 -7.35
N GLY A 257 -30.92 6.76 -7.77
CA GLY A 257 -30.22 7.25 -8.96
C GLY A 257 -28.70 7.13 -8.81
N MET A 258 -28.17 7.62 -7.69
CA MET A 258 -26.75 7.54 -7.37
C MET A 258 -26.29 6.10 -7.18
N LYS A 259 -27.09 5.29 -6.49
CA LYS A 259 -26.78 3.88 -6.23
C LYS A 259 -26.70 3.07 -7.52
N ILE A 260 -27.70 3.19 -8.40
CA ILE A 260 -27.69 2.53 -9.71
C ILE A 260 -26.46 2.95 -10.49
N PHE A 261 -26.11 4.24 -10.50
CA PHE A 261 -24.93 4.75 -11.17
C PHE A 261 -23.63 4.11 -10.65
N LEU A 262 -23.42 4.08 -9.33
CA LEU A 262 -22.22 3.48 -8.72
C LEU A 262 -22.13 1.97 -8.99
N HIS A 263 -23.26 1.25 -8.94
CA HIS A 263 -23.29 -0.17 -9.28
C HIS A 263 -23.02 -0.44 -10.77
N LEU A 264 -23.51 0.42 -11.68
CA LEU A 264 -23.19 0.31 -13.11
C LEU A 264 -21.70 0.55 -13.38
N ILE A 265 -21.08 1.50 -12.68
CA ILE A 265 -19.63 1.71 -12.71
C ILE A 265 -18.91 0.45 -12.26
N ALA A 266 -19.32 -0.16 -11.15
CA ALA A 266 -18.71 -1.38 -10.62
C ALA A 266 -18.89 -2.59 -11.55
N ILE A 267 -20.08 -2.78 -12.13
CA ILE A 267 -20.35 -3.82 -13.13
C ILE A 267 -19.43 -3.69 -14.35
N SER A 268 -19.10 -2.45 -14.75
CA SER A 268 -18.21 -2.20 -15.89
C SER A 268 -16.77 -2.70 -15.68
N CYS A 269 -16.33 -2.91 -14.44
CA CYS A 269 -15.00 -3.44 -14.13
C CYS A 269 -14.79 -4.86 -14.71
N ALA A 270 -15.82 -5.71 -14.72
CA ALA A 270 -15.74 -7.07 -15.23
C ALA A 270 -15.44 -7.15 -16.75
N PRO A 271 -16.19 -6.49 -17.66
CA PRO A 271 -15.86 -6.48 -19.08
C PRO A 271 -14.56 -5.72 -19.40
N LEU A 272 -14.19 -4.70 -18.61
CA LEU A 272 -12.90 -4.02 -18.75
C LEU A 272 -11.73 -4.95 -18.40
N ALA A 273 -11.81 -5.66 -17.26
CA ALA A 273 -10.81 -6.64 -16.86
C ALA A 273 -10.67 -7.77 -17.88
N TYR A 274 -11.80 -8.26 -18.41
CA TYR A 274 -11.82 -9.21 -19.51
C TYR A 274 -11.04 -8.68 -20.73
N LYS A 275 -11.35 -7.45 -21.15
CA LYS A 275 -10.74 -6.85 -22.34
C LYS A 275 -9.25 -6.62 -22.15
N ILE A 276 -8.80 -6.16 -20.99
CA ILE A 276 -7.38 -5.98 -20.66
C ILE A 276 -6.67 -7.34 -20.67
N GLY A 277 -7.22 -8.34 -19.98
CA GLY A 277 -6.69 -9.71 -19.97
C GLY A 277 -6.52 -10.27 -21.38
N TRP A 278 -7.49 -10.05 -22.27
CA TRP A 278 -7.38 -10.39 -23.68
C TRP A 278 -6.31 -9.57 -24.42
N GLN A 279 -6.24 -8.26 -24.20
CA GLN A 279 -5.32 -7.37 -24.91
C GLN A 279 -3.86 -7.72 -24.66
N ILE A 280 -3.52 -8.08 -23.42
CA ILE A 280 -2.14 -8.40 -22.99
C ILE A 280 -1.76 -9.86 -23.27
N THR A 281 -2.69 -10.82 -23.15
CA THR A 281 -2.37 -12.25 -23.29
C THR A 281 -2.78 -12.89 -24.61
N ARG A 282 -3.80 -12.35 -25.30
CA ARG A 282 -4.47 -13.01 -26.45
C ARG A 282 -5.01 -14.40 -26.11
N LYS A 283 -5.45 -14.60 -24.87
CA LYS A 283 -6.06 -15.86 -24.39
C LYS A 283 -7.47 -15.62 -23.88
N GLY A 284 -8.44 -16.38 -24.42
CA GLY A 284 -9.85 -16.27 -24.03
C GLY A 284 -10.10 -16.68 -22.58
N ASN A 285 -9.43 -17.73 -22.11
CA ASN A 285 -9.57 -18.22 -20.73
C ASN A 285 -9.02 -17.23 -19.72
N VAL A 286 -7.85 -16.64 -19.99
CA VAL A 286 -7.27 -15.59 -19.11
C VAL A 286 -8.21 -14.39 -19.05
N ALA A 287 -8.76 -13.96 -20.19
CA ALA A 287 -9.73 -12.88 -20.24
C ALA A 287 -10.98 -13.19 -19.40
N PHE A 288 -11.56 -14.39 -19.57
CA PHE A 288 -12.75 -14.81 -18.81
C PHE A 288 -12.50 -14.82 -17.30
N ILE A 289 -11.41 -15.48 -16.85
CA ILE A 289 -11.07 -15.56 -15.43
C ILE A 289 -10.77 -14.17 -14.86
N SER A 290 -10.09 -13.29 -15.61
CA SER A 290 -9.84 -11.91 -15.19
C SER A 290 -11.15 -11.14 -14.94
N GLY A 291 -12.11 -11.25 -15.86
CA GLY A 291 -13.43 -10.61 -15.69
C GLY A 291 -14.23 -11.23 -14.53
N PHE A 292 -14.12 -12.55 -14.35
CA PHE A 292 -14.77 -13.27 -13.26
C PHE A 292 -14.23 -12.86 -11.87
N LEU A 293 -12.91 -12.74 -11.72
CA LEU A 293 -12.30 -12.29 -10.47
C LEU A 293 -12.61 -10.83 -10.17
N ALA A 294 -12.61 -9.96 -11.18
CA ALA A 294 -13.00 -8.56 -11.02
C ALA A 294 -14.44 -8.42 -10.49
N MET A 295 -15.37 -9.24 -10.99
CA MET A 295 -16.76 -9.30 -10.54
C MET A 295 -16.88 -9.77 -9.08
N LEU A 296 -16.06 -10.73 -8.65
CA LEU A 296 -16.08 -11.28 -7.29
C LEU A 296 -15.23 -10.50 -6.29
N SER A 297 -14.60 -9.40 -6.72
CA SER A 297 -13.73 -8.63 -5.85
C SER A 297 -14.53 -8.01 -4.69
N PRO A 298 -14.20 -8.32 -3.42
CA PRO A 298 -14.96 -7.83 -2.28
C PRO A 298 -14.93 -6.31 -2.18
N ASP A 299 -13.80 -5.68 -2.57
CA ASP A 299 -13.70 -4.22 -2.62
C ASP A 299 -14.68 -3.64 -3.65
N VAL A 300 -14.80 -4.25 -4.83
CA VAL A 300 -15.74 -3.76 -5.86
C VAL A 300 -17.19 -3.81 -5.38
N LEU A 301 -17.54 -4.81 -4.57
CA LEU A 301 -18.89 -4.90 -3.98
C LEU A 301 -19.10 -3.94 -2.82
N LEU A 302 -18.07 -3.74 -1.99
CA LEU A 302 -18.14 -2.83 -0.86
C LEU A 302 -18.27 -1.38 -1.35
N TYR A 303 -17.30 -0.92 -2.15
CA TYR A 303 -17.21 0.48 -2.57
C TYR A 303 -18.29 0.87 -3.59
N SER A 304 -19.06 -0.06 -4.18
CA SER A 304 -20.20 0.29 -5.05
C SER A 304 -21.36 0.94 -4.29
N ASN A 305 -21.37 0.84 -2.95
CA ASN A 305 -22.37 1.47 -2.09
C ASN A 305 -21.88 2.78 -1.44
N TYR A 306 -20.59 3.12 -1.59
CA TYR A 306 -19.99 4.33 -1.02
C TYR A 306 -19.85 5.41 -2.08
N LEU A 307 -20.29 6.63 -1.77
CA LEU A 307 -20.04 7.78 -2.63
C LEU A 307 -18.65 8.35 -2.37
N TRP A 308 -17.65 7.66 -2.92
CA TRP A 308 -16.23 8.00 -2.85
C TRP A 308 -15.57 7.99 -4.22
N SER A 309 -14.34 8.51 -4.23
CA SER A 309 -13.55 8.55 -5.45
C SER A 309 -12.94 7.21 -5.83
N ASP A 310 -12.74 6.26 -4.92
CA ASP A 310 -11.91 5.07 -5.18
C ASP A 310 -12.50 4.15 -6.26
N MET A 311 -13.81 3.90 -6.24
CA MET A 311 -14.49 3.08 -7.27
C MET A 311 -14.41 3.73 -8.65
N ILE A 312 -14.76 5.01 -8.73
CA ILE A 312 -14.76 5.77 -9.98
C ILE A 312 -13.33 5.86 -10.54
N ASN A 313 -12.35 6.09 -9.67
CA ASN A 313 -10.95 6.13 -10.03
C ASN A 313 -10.47 4.79 -10.60
N LEU A 314 -10.77 3.69 -9.91
CA LEU A 314 -10.46 2.33 -10.37
C LEU A 314 -11.05 2.10 -11.77
N THR A 315 -12.32 2.45 -12.01
CA THR A 315 -12.95 2.27 -13.32
C THR A 315 -12.31 3.14 -14.39
N PHE A 316 -12.04 4.42 -14.14
CA PHE A 316 -11.38 5.30 -15.11
C PHE A 316 -9.96 4.84 -15.45
N VAL A 317 -9.21 4.35 -14.47
CA VAL A 317 -7.89 3.73 -14.71
C VAL A 317 -8.02 2.50 -15.61
N LEU A 318 -9.01 1.63 -15.39
CA LEU A 318 -9.24 0.46 -16.26
C LEU A 318 -9.65 0.86 -17.68
N VAL A 319 -10.50 1.87 -17.83
CA VAL A 319 -10.88 2.40 -19.16
C VAL A 319 -9.66 3.00 -19.85
N TYR A 320 -8.84 3.77 -19.14
CA TYR A 320 -7.58 4.31 -19.64
C TYR A 320 -6.65 3.19 -20.11
N ILE A 321 -6.36 2.18 -19.27
CA ILE A 321 -5.51 1.04 -19.64
C ILE A 321 -6.05 0.36 -20.90
N THR A 322 -7.36 0.14 -20.97
CA THR A 322 -8.03 -0.49 -22.12
C THR A 322 -7.84 0.31 -23.41
N ALA A 323 -8.05 1.63 -23.35
CA ALA A 323 -7.87 2.54 -24.49
C ALA A 323 -6.39 2.63 -24.88
N PHE A 324 -5.51 2.75 -23.89
CA PHE A 324 -4.08 2.91 -24.06
C PHE A 324 -3.43 1.67 -24.69
N LEU A 325 -3.72 0.48 -24.20
CA LEU A 325 -3.27 -0.77 -24.82
C LEU A 325 -3.78 -0.92 -26.26
N SER A 326 -4.97 -0.39 -26.57
CA SER A 326 -5.48 -0.36 -27.94
C SER A 326 -4.71 0.61 -28.84
N ALA A 327 -4.30 1.75 -28.30
CA ALA A 327 -3.48 2.75 -28.97
C ALA A 327 -2.05 2.26 -29.20
N LEU A 328 -1.42 1.64 -28.20
CA LEU A 328 -0.08 1.06 -28.34
C LEU A 328 -0.03 -0.08 -29.37
N LYS A 329 -1.07 -0.91 -29.45
CA LYS A 329 -1.10 -1.99 -30.43
C LYS A 329 -1.26 -1.47 -31.87
N ASN A 330 -2.25 -0.60 -32.08
CA ASN A 330 -2.54 -0.02 -33.39
C ASN A 330 -2.72 1.49 -33.22
N PRO A 331 -1.64 2.27 -33.35
CA PRO A 331 -1.68 3.69 -33.07
C PRO A 331 -2.38 4.45 -34.19
N THR A 332 -3.61 4.87 -33.94
CA THR A 332 -4.35 5.81 -34.78
C THR A 332 -4.66 7.06 -33.98
N PHE A 333 -4.81 8.20 -34.65
CA PHE A 333 -5.16 9.47 -34.00
C PHE A 333 -6.33 9.32 -33.03
N LEU A 334 -7.44 8.72 -33.48
CA LEU A 334 -8.63 8.52 -32.65
C LEU A 334 -8.35 7.67 -31.40
N ARG A 335 -7.54 6.61 -31.50
CA ARG A 335 -7.23 5.74 -30.35
C ARG A 335 -6.33 6.44 -29.34
N ILE A 336 -5.36 7.20 -29.83
CA ILE A 336 -4.47 8.00 -28.99
C ILE A 336 -5.28 9.09 -28.29
N LEU A 337 -6.11 9.82 -29.03
CA LEU A 337 -6.99 10.85 -28.49
C LEU A 337 -7.92 10.30 -27.41
N ILE A 338 -8.62 9.19 -27.67
CA ILE A 338 -9.50 8.55 -26.68
C ILE A 338 -8.71 8.17 -25.41
N SER A 339 -7.52 7.59 -25.57
CA SER A 339 -6.67 7.26 -24.41
C SER A 339 -6.31 8.50 -23.59
N MET A 340 -5.93 9.59 -24.25
CA MET A 340 -5.55 10.84 -23.58
C MET A 340 -6.76 11.50 -22.90
N LEU A 341 -7.93 11.50 -23.54
CA LEU A 341 -9.17 12.05 -22.96
C LEU A 341 -9.61 11.28 -21.71
N PHE A 342 -9.47 9.95 -21.67
CA PHE A 342 -9.72 9.20 -20.44
C PHE A 342 -8.67 9.47 -19.36
N GLY A 343 -7.42 9.74 -19.76
CA GLY A 343 -6.39 10.26 -18.85
C GLY A 343 -6.80 11.62 -18.25
N THR A 344 -7.39 12.51 -19.07
CA THR A 344 -7.95 13.79 -18.63
C THR A 344 -9.06 13.59 -17.62
N MET A 345 -10.05 12.76 -17.93
CA MET A 345 -11.19 12.52 -17.04
C MET A 345 -10.74 11.94 -15.70
N ALA A 346 -9.81 10.96 -15.72
CA ALA A 346 -9.22 10.41 -14.51
C ALA A 346 -8.52 11.50 -13.67
N THR A 347 -7.78 12.41 -14.33
CA THR A 347 -7.05 13.52 -13.68
C THR A 347 -7.96 14.60 -13.12
N LEU A 348 -9.01 14.97 -13.85
CA LEU A 348 -10.04 15.92 -13.40
C LEU A 348 -10.81 15.40 -12.18
N PHE A 349 -10.84 14.09 -11.96
CA PHE A 349 -11.48 13.48 -10.81
C PHE A 349 -10.51 13.30 -9.63
N ARG A 350 -9.28 12.82 -9.91
CA ARG A 350 -8.20 12.61 -8.94
C ARG A 350 -6.87 13.04 -9.53
N THR A 351 -6.21 14.01 -8.90
CA THR A 351 -5.07 14.74 -9.47
C THR A 351 -3.83 13.87 -9.65
N GLU A 352 -3.65 12.85 -8.82
CA GLU A 352 -2.56 11.87 -8.94
C GLU A 352 -2.60 11.04 -10.23
N ASN A 353 -3.72 11.07 -10.97
CA ASN A 353 -3.82 10.46 -12.30
C ASN A 353 -3.12 11.27 -13.39
N ILE A 354 -2.60 12.46 -13.09
CA ILE A 354 -1.79 13.24 -14.05
C ILE A 354 -0.60 12.42 -14.57
N THR A 355 -0.09 11.47 -13.78
CA THR A 355 0.99 10.57 -14.19
C THR A 355 0.60 9.66 -15.36
N LEU A 356 -0.69 9.39 -15.58
CA LEU A 356 -1.16 8.64 -16.75
C LEU A 356 -0.84 9.39 -18.05
N PHE A 357 -0.81 10.72 -18.05
CA PHE A 357 -0.36 11.48 -19.21
C PHE A 357 1.12 11.31 -19.47
N ALA A 358 1.95 11.41 -18.43
CA ALA A 358 3.39 11.26 -18.54
C ALA A 358 3.76 9.86 -19.06
N ILE A 359 3.15 8.82 -18.48
CA ILE A 359 3.32 7.42 -18.92
C ILE A 359 2.81 7.24 -20.36
N GLY A 360 1.60 7.73 -20.64
CA GLY A 360 0.97 7.62 -21.95
C GLY A 360 1.81 8.24 -23.06
N GLY A 361 2.24 9.48 -22.84
CA GLY A 361 3.12 10.21 -23.74
C GLY A 361 4.44 9.47 -23.94
N PHE A 362 5.13 9.10 -22.85
CA PHE A 362 6.42 8.41 -22.91
C PHE A 362 6.39 7.18 -23.82
N PHE A 363 5.44 6.27 -23.61
CA PHE A 363 5.35 5.03 -24.39
C PHE A 363 4.89 5.25 -25.84
N LEU A 364 4.05 6.25 -26.12
CA LEU A 364 3.66 6.59 -27.49
C LEU A 364 4.81 7.25 -28.25
N PHE A 365 5.56 8.14 -27.61
CA PHE A 365 6.80 8.72 -28.16
C PHE A 365 7.84 7.62 -28.38
N TRP A 366 7.98 6.69 -27.44
CA TRP A 366 8.88 5.54 -27.58
C TRP A 366 8.53 4.66 -28.79
N GLU A 367 7.24 4.41 -29.04
CA GLU A 367 6.81 3.68 -30.25
C GLU A 367 7.08 4.46 -31.54
N ALA A 368 6.96 5.79 -31.51
CA ALA A 368 7.39 6.63 -32.63
C ALA A 368 8.91 6.54 -32.87
N ILE A 369 9.72 6.63 -31.82
CA ILE A 369 11.18 6.54 -31.91
C ILE A 369 11.63 5.17 -32.40
N LYS A 370 11.00 4.06 -31.98
CA LYS A 370 11.33 2.73 -32.53
C LYS A 370 11.09 2.61 -34.03
N SER A 371 10.13 3.37 -34.56
CA SER A 371 9.87 3.40 -36.00
C SER A 371 10.91 4.19 -36.80
N PHE A 372 11.83 4.88 -36.10
CA PHE A 372 12.98 5.58 -36.67
C PHE A 372 14.07 4.60 -37.11
N ASP A 373 14.57 4.82 -38.32
CA ASP A 373 15.67 4.04 -38.91
C ASP A 373 16.74 5.04 -39.39
N PRO A 374 17.90 5.15 -38.73
CA PRO A 374 18.92 6.15 -39.08
C PRO A 374 19.47 6.01 -40.51
N GLN A 375 19.52 4.78 -41.03
CA GLN A 375 20.01 4.50 -42.39
C GLN A 375 18.97 4.89 -43.46
N SER A 376 17.71 5.04 -43.06
CA SER A 376 16.59 5.37 -43.94
C SER A 376 16.52 6.84 -44.36
N TRP A 377 17.26 7.75 -43.70
CA TRP A 377 17.16 9.18 -43.96
C TRP A 377 17.68 9.59 -45.35
N LYS A 378 18.57 8.81 -45.96
CA LYS A 378 19.22 9.16 -47.25
C LYS A 378 18.49 8.65 -48.51
N ASN A 379 17.43 7.84 -48.40
CA ASN A 379 16.80 7.17 -49.56
C ASN A 379 15.31 7.54 -49.76
N LYS A 380 14.81 7.53 -51.01
CA LYS A 380 13.40 7.86 -51.34
C LYS A 380 12.38 6.74 -51.01
N LYS A 381 12.80 5.47 -50.92
CA LYS A 381 11.92 4.34 -50.53
C LYS A 381 11.44 4.40 -49.06
N THR A 382 11.94 5.36 -48.30
CA THR A 382 11.76 5.49 -46.85
C THR A 382 10.87 6.66 -46.41
N LEU A 383 10.32 7.44 -47.36
CA LEU A 383 9.31 8.49 -47.12
C LEU A 383 8.05 7.96 -46.40
N LYS A 384 7.61 6.73 -46.69
CA LYS A 384 6.45 6.11 -46.02
C LYS A 384 6.71 5.80 -44.53
N LYS A 385 7.92 5.35 -44.18
CA LYS A 385 8.30 5.08 -42.77
C LYS A 385 8.43 6.39 -41.98
N GLN A 386 9.07 7.39 -42.59
CA GLN A 386 9.18 8.74 -42.01
C GLN A 386 7.81 9.40 -41.83
N SER A 387 6.93 9.31 -42.82
CA SER A 387 5.55 9.79 -42.71
C SER A 387 4.79 9.09 -41.59
N LYS A 388 4.96 7.76 -41.42
CA LYS A 388 4.35 7.03 -40.30
C LYS A 388 4.84 7.52 -38.94
N MET A 389 6.14 7.74 -38.78
CA MET A 389 6.72 8.30 -37.56
C MET A 389 6.18 9.70 -37.27
N LEU A 390 6.25 10.61 -38.25
CA LEU A 390 5.78 11.98 -38.12
C LEU A 390 4.28 12.05 -37.83
N ASN A 391 3.48 11.19 -38.48
CA ASN A 391 2.04 11.08 -38.22
C ASN A 391 1.75 10.59 -36.79
N LEU A 392 2.57 9.68 -36.26
CA LEU A 392 2.41 9.20 -34.88
C LEU A 392 2.81 10.28 -33.86
N LEU A 393 3.92 10.97 -34.10
CA LEU A 393 4.36 12.08 -33.27
C LEU A 393 3.33 13.21 -33.26
N SER A 394 2.89 13.65 -34.45
CA SER A 394 1.89 14.71 -34.58
C SER A 394 0.56 14.30 -33.95
N ALA A 395 0.10 13.07 -34.18
CA ALA A 395 -1.11 12.56 -33.55
C ALA A 395 -1.00 12.57 -32.02
N THR A 396 0.16 12.20 -31.47
CA THR A 396 0.41 12.20 -30.02
C THR A 396 0.40 13.62 -29.46
N VAL A 397 1.14 14.55 -30.07
CA VAL A 397 1.21 15.96 -29.64
C VAL A 397 -0.16 16.63 -29.72
N VAL A 398 -0.85 16.51 -30.85
CA VAL A 398 -2.19 17.10 -31.02
C VAL A 398 -3.18 16.50 -30.03
N SER A 399 -3.17 15.18 -29.83
CA SER A 399 -4.04 14.54 -28.83
C SER A 399 -3.74 15.02 -27.42
N PHE A 400 -2.47 15.23 -27.07
CA PHE A 400 -2.07 15.77 -25.78
C PHE A 400 -2.57 17.21 -25.58
N LEU A 401 -2.42 18.06 -26.59
CA LEU A 401 -2.92 19.45 -26.55
C LEU A 401 -4.43 19.53 -26.39
N ILE A 402 -5.18 18.65 -27.08
CA ILE A 402 -6.64 18.57 -26.91
C ILE A 402 -6.99 18.08 -25.51
N ALA A 403 -6.30 17.05 -25.03
CA ALA A 403 -6.61 16.40 -23.76
C ALA A 403 -6.18 17.22 -22.52
N ILE A 404 -5.17 18.09 -22.62
CA ILE A 404 -4.76 18.95 -21.49
C ILE A 404 -5.70 20.15 -21.31
N LEU A 405 -6.40 20.57 -22.37
CA LEU A 405 -7.25 21.76 -22.35
C LEU A 405 -8.29 21.75 -21.21
N PRO A 406 -9.05 20.66 -20.95
CA PRO A 406 -10.00 20.64 -19.84
C PRO A 406 -9.32 20.79 -18.45
N ILE A 407 -8.08 20.31 -18.29
CA ILE A 407 -7.33 20.48 -17.04
C ILE A 407 -6.93 21.93 -16.85
N LEU A 408 -6.46 22.59 -17.92
CA LEU A 408 -6.11 24.02 -17.88
C LEU A 408 -7.33 24.91 -17.63
N LEU A 409 -8.47 24.57 -18.24
CA LEU A 409 -9.72 25.29 -18.00
C LEU A 409 -10.20 25.13 -16.55
N ALA A 410 -10.11 23.93 -15.98
CA ALA A 410 -10.41 23.69 -14.57
C ALA A 410 -9.45 24.44 -13.64
N ALA A 411 -8.15 24.47 -13.96
CA ALA A 411 -7.17 25.23 -13.19
C ALA A 411 -7.42 26.75 -13.27
N SER A 412 -7.80 27.25 -14.45
CA SER A 412 -8.20 28.66 -14.61
C SER A 412 -9.48 29.01 -13.85
N HIS A 413 -10.44 28.08 -13.77
CA HIS A 413 -11.64 28.24 -12.95
C HIS A 413 -11.28 28.37 -11.47
N ASN A 414 -10.44 27.47 -10.96
CA ASN A 414 -9.95 27.53 -9.59
C ASN A 414 -9.14 28.81 -9.29
N GLN A 415 -8.39 29.33 -10.27
CA GLN A 415 -7.69 30.60 -10.10
C GLN A 415 -8.67 31.76 -9.89
N LYS A 416 -9.80 31.73 -10.61
CA LYS A 416 -10.84 32.76 -10.52
C LYS A 416 -11.66 32.65 -9.23
N VAL A 417 -12.06 31.44 -8.84
CA VAL A 417 -13.00 31.21 -7.73
C VAL A 417 -12.30 31.04 -6.38
N HIS A 418 -11.14 30.39 -6.36
CA HIS A 418 -10.41 30.01 -5.14
C HIS A 418 -9.02 30.66 -5.02
N GLY A 419 -8.58 31.42 -6.03
CA GLY A 419 -7.33 32.18 -5.98
C GLY A 419 -6.06 31.37 -6.25
N PHE A 420 -6.15 30.12 -6.72
CA PHE A 420 -4.98 29.29 -7.05
C PHE A 420 -5.09 28.59 -8.40
N PHE A 421 -3.96 28.46 -9.11
CA PHE A 421 -3.90 27.78 -10.41
C PHE A 421 -3.54 26.30 -10.22
N GLY A 422 -4.54 25.43 -10.30
CA GLY A 422 -4.37 23.99 -10.16
C GLY A 422 -5.71 23.27 -10.03
N LEU A 423 -5.70 21.94 -9.98
CA LEU A 423 -6.92 21.14 -9.83
C LEU A 423 -7.36 20.98 -8.37
N SER A 424 -6.44 21.09 -7.42
CA SER A 424 -6.70 21.05 -5.98
C SER A 424 -5.59 21.81 -5.25
N ASN A 425 -5.94 22.52 -4.17
CA ASN A 425 -4.97 23.14 -3.26
C ASN A 425 -4.70 22.29 -2.01
N TYR A 426 -5.23 21.07 -1.96
CA TYR A 426 -5.18 20.20 -0.78
C TYR A 426 -3.94 19.30 -0.71
N ALA A 427 -2.98 19.46 -1.64
CA ALA A 427 -1.80 18.59 -1.73
C ALA A 427 -0.95 18.62 -0.45
N GLY A 428 -0.73 19.81 0.14
CA GLY A 428 0.03 19.95 1.39
C GLY A 428 -0.58 19.15 2.54
N ALA A 429 -1.91 19.19 2.67
CA ALA A 429 -2.65 18.40 3.67
C ALA A 429 -2.49 16.88 3.43
N VAL A 430 -2.60 16.40 2.19
CA VAL A 430 -2.36 14.98 1.87
C VAL A 430 -0.95 14.54 2.25
N PHE A 431 0.07 15.36 1.95
CA PHE A 431 1.45 15.05 2.33
C PHE A 431 1.66 15.09 3.84
N TYR A 432 1.11 16.07 4.53
CA TYR A 432 1.21 16.16 6.00
C TYR A 432 0.56 14.94 6.67
N ASP A 433 -0.65 14.59 6.25
CA ASP A 433 -1.36 13.41 6.76
C ASP A 433 -0.56 12.13 6.48
N GLY A 434 -0.01 12.02 5.27
CA GLY A 434 0.75 10.86 4.85
C GLY A 434 2.10 10.71 5.56
N TRP A 435 2.76 11.81 5.92
CA TRP A 435 4.13 11.77 6.42
C TRP A 435 4.27 12.15 7.89
N ILE A 436 3.75 13.30 8.27
CA ILE A 436 3.87 13.80 9.65
C ILE A 436 2.89 13.05 10.55
N TYR A 437 1.59 13.23 10.32
CA TYR A 437 0.56 12.59 11.16
C TYR A 437 0.73 11.07 11.18
N TYR A 438 0.80 10.42 10.02
CA TYR A 438 0.91 8.96 9.98
C TYR A 438 2.23 8.43 10.55
N GLY A 439 3.34 9.16 10.38
CA GLY A 439 4.64 8.81 10.97
C GLY A 439 4.63 8.90 12.49
N ASP A 440 4.10 9.99 13.03
CA ASP A 440 3.99 10.22 14.47
C ASP A 440 2.95 9.30 15.12
N ALA A 441 1.79 9.12 14.49
CA ALA A 441 0.75 8.18 14.94
C ALA A 441 1.25 6.73 14.96
N SER A 442 2.21 6.39 14.10
CA SER A 442 2.92 5.09 14.10
C SER A 442 4.00 4.97 15.19
N ARG A 443 4.12 5.97 16.08
CA ARG A 443 5.11 6.05 17.18
C ARG A 443 6.57 6.04 16.69
N LEU A 444 6.81 6.54 15.49
CA LEU A 444 8.16 6.69 14.93
C LEU A 444 8.80 8.05 15.24
N ASN A 445 8.03 9.01 15.79
CA ASN A 445 8.46 10.40 16.00
C ASN A 445 9.12 10.98 14.75
N PHE A 446 8.38 10.93 13.64
CA PHE A 446 8.86 11.33 12.32
C PHE A 446 9.01 12.85 12.19
N SER A 447 8.18 13.63 12.89
CA SER A 447 8.25 15.10 12.85
C SER A 447 9.59 15.65 13.33
N ASN A 448 10.25 16.43 12.48
CA ASN A 448 11.45 17.19 12.85
C ASN A 448 11.09 18.42 13.72
N GLN A 449 11.29 18.31 15.02
CA GLN A 449 11.01 19.39 15.98
C GLN A 449 11.89 20.65 15.79
N ASN A 450 12.99 20.55 15.03
CA ASN A 450 13.84 21.68 14.67
C ASN A 450 13.35 22.42 13.40
N SER A 451 12.34 21.91 12.69
CA SER A 451 11.75 22.58 11.54
C SER A 451 10.97 23.83 11.98
N GLU A 452 11.27 24.98 11.35
CA GLU A 452 10.51 26.22 11.56
C GLU A 452 9.01 26.04 11.26
N ALA A 453 8.68 25.22 10.26
CA ALA A 453 7.29 24.94 9.91
C ALA A 453 6.58 24.16 11.02
N ILE A 454 7.24 23.15 11.60
CA ILE A 454 6.68 22.39 12.73
C ILE A 454 6.58 23.25 13.99
N GLN A 455 7.58 24.07 14.29
CA GLN A 455 7.54 25.02 15.40
C GLN A 455 6.38 26.03 15.24
N THR A 456 6.15 26.50 14.02
CA THR A 456 5.04 27.39 13.70
C THR A 456 3.68 26.72 13.92
N ILE A 457 3.54 25.47 13.47
CA ILE A 457 2.32 24.67 13.70
C ILE A 457 2.11 24.44 15.20
N ASN A 458 3.15 24.01 15.92
CA ASN A 458 3.08 23.76 17.36
C ASN A 458 2.71 25.02 18.15
N LYS A 459 3.28 26.17 17.81
CA LYS A 459 2.93 27.46 18.42
C LYS A 459 1.46 27.83 18.19
N ALA A 460 0.91 27.53 17.01
CA ALA A 460 -0.51 27.75 16.75
C ALA A 460 -1.39 26.80 17.57
N ILE A 461 -0.97 25.55 17.78
CA ILE A 461 -1.67 24.57 18.63
C ILE A 461 -1.63 25.00 20.11
N GLU A 462 -0.53 25.56 20.60
CA GLU A 462 -0.42 26.08 21.97
C GLU A 462 -1.42 27.21 22.23
N ILE A 463 -1.64 28.09 21.25
CA ILE A 463 -2.58 29.22 21.36
C ILE A 463 -4.03 28.74 21.14
N TYR A 464 -4.24 27.84 20.20
CA TYR A 464 -5.54 27.26 19.86
C TYR A 464 -5.46 25.73 19.96
N PRO A 465 -5.80 25.15 21.12
CA PRO A 465 -5.71 23.71 21.33
C PRO A 465 -6.52 22.92 20.31
N VAL A 466 -5.90 21.88 19.73
CA VAL A 466 -6.53 20.93 18.81
C VAL A 466 -6.96 19.71 19.60
N ILE A 467 -8.13 19.18 19.30
CA ILE A 467 -8.60 17.90 19.84
C ILE A 467 -8.40 16.87 18.73
N ALA A 468 -7.42 15.97 18.91
CA ALA A 468 -7.29 14.79 18.05
C ALA A 468 -8.51 13.89 18.27
N THR A 469 -9.13 13.46 17.18
CA THR A 469 -10.35 12.63 17.23
C THR A 469 -10.07 11.13 17.30
N ASP A 470 -8.81 10.73 17.15
CA ASP A 470 -8.37 9.35 17.21
C ASP A 470 -7.55 9.03 18.48
N ASN A 471 -7.24 7.75 18.65
CA ASN A 471 -6.46 7.26 19.80
C ASN A 471 -4.95 7.53 19.69
N SER A 472 -4.48 8.16 18.60
CA SER A 472 -3.06 8.45 18.40
C SER A 472 -2.63 9.70 19.18
N ASN A 473 -3.58 10.58 19.52
CA ASN A 473 -3.35 11.92 20.05
C ASN A 473 -2.50 12.82 19.13
N VAL A 474 -2.33 12.44 17.86
CA VAL A 474 -1.65 13.25 16.85
C VAL A 474 -2.71 13.90 15.96
N PRO A 475 -2.71 15.23 15.81
CA PRO A 475 -3.72 15.89 15.01
C PRO A 475 -3.43 15.72 13.51
N THR A 476 -4.47 15.42 12.74
CA THR A 476 -4.45 15.43 11.28
C THR A 476 -4.42 16.86 10.73
N SER A 477 -4.07 17.00 9.45
CA SER A 477 -4.10 18.28 8.73
C SER A 477 -5.47 18.95 8.75
N LEU A 478 -6.56 18.18 8.74
CA LEU A 478 -7.95 18.67 8.83
C LEU A 478 -8.29 19.21 10.22
N GLU A 479 -7.76 18.59 11.27
CA GLU A 479 -7.97 19.03 12.66
C GLU A 479 -7.13 20.28 12.97
N LEU A 480 -5.94 20.40 12.36
CA LEU A 480 -5.06 21.56 12.48
C LEU A 480 -5.59 22.79 11.72
N TYR A 481 -6.22 22.55 10.57
CA TYR A 481 -6.58 23.60 9.61
C TYR A 481 -7.42 24.75 10.23
N PRO A 482 -8.50 24.51 11.01
CA PRO A 482 -9.27 25.58 11.64
C PRO A 482 -8.46 26.43 12.63
N ASN A 483 -7.50 25.82 13.32
CA ASN A 483 -6.71 26.51 14.34
C ASN A 483 -5.59 27.36 13.72
N LEU A 484 -5.00 26.89 12.61
CA LEU A 484 -4.09 27.71 11.82
C LEU A 484 -4.80 28.90 11.16
N LEU A 485 -6.04 28.72 10.69
CA LEU A 485 -6.85 29.85 10.22
C LEU A 485 -7.11 30.88 11.34
N LYS A 486 -7.44 30.43 12.56
CA LYS A 486 -7.62 31.32 13.72
C LYS A 486 -6.34 32.06 14.10
N ALA A 487 -5.18 31.42 13.92
CA ALA A 487 -3.87 32.03 14.11
C ALA A 487 -3.49 33.05 13.02
N GLY A 488 -4.33 33.25 12.00
CA GLY A 488 -4.17 34.30 10.99
C GLY A 488 -3.51 33.83 9.69
N TYR A 489 -3.19 32.54 9.56
CA TYR A 489 -2.61 32.01 8.32
C TYR A 489 -3.68 31.85 7.23
N SER A 490 -3.35 32.22 6.01
CA SER A 490 -4.18 31.93 4.83
C SER A 490 -4.10 30.46 4.44
N THR A 491 -5.11 29.96 3.69
CA THR A 491 -5.12 28.57 3.20
C THR A 491 -3.85 28.20 2.42
N LYS A 492 -3.29 29.14 1.64
CA LYS A 492 -2.06 28.90 0.90
C LYS A 492 -0.88 28.72 1.86
N GLU A 493 -0.72 29.64 2.82
CA GLU A 493 0.36 29.55 3.82
C GLU A 493 0.26 28.27 4.65
N ILE A 494 -0.95 27.84 5.00
CA ILE A 494 -1.17 26.56 5.71
C ILE A 494 -0.67 25.37 4.87
N MET A 495 -1.01 25.32 3.58
CA MET A 495 -0.58 24.23 2.71
C MET A 495 0.93 24.25 2.45
N ASP A 496 1.52 25.44 2.37
CA ASP A 496 2.96 25.62 2.25
C ASP A 496 3.68 25.17 3.54
N LEU A 497 3.16 25.53 4.73
CA LEU A 497 3.66 25.07 6.04
C LEU A 497 3.61 23.54 6.15
N TYR A 498 2.49 22.93 5.79
CA TYR A 498 2.35 21.47 5.76
C TYR A 498 3.38 20.81 4.83
N THR A 499 3.58 21.37 3.65
CA THR A 499 4.53 20.85 2.67
C THR A 499 5.98 20.98 3.18
N GLN A 500 6.33 22.12 3.76
CA GLN A 500 7.67 22.36 4.31
C GLN A 500 7.97 21.44 5.50
N ALA A 501 7.01 21.27 6.42
CA ALA A 501 7.15 20.35 7.56
C ALA A 501 7.50 18.92 7.10
N VAL A 502 6.88 18.45 6.03
CA VAL A 502 7.14 17.13 5.44
C VAL A 502 8.56 17.06 4.87
N PHE A 503 8.96 18.02 4.02
CA PHE A 503 10.29 18.01 3.42
C PHE A 503 11.41 18.14 4.45
N ASP A 504 11.24 19.01 5.45
CA ASP A 504 12.20 19.17 6.55
C ASP A 504 12.33 17.89 7.38
N SER A 505 11.26 17.13 7.54
CA SER A 505 11.27 15.87 8.29
C SER A 505 11.91 14.73 7.49
N ILE A 506 11.60 14.62 6.20
CA ILE A 506 12.21 13.63 5.29
C ILE A 506 13.73 13.84 5.18
N THR A 507 14.17 15.08 5.07
CA THR A 507 15.59 15.40 4.86
C THR A 507 16.42 15.36 6.13
N ASN A 508 15.79 15.42 7.30
CA ASN A 508 16.46 15.37 8.60
C ASN A 508 17.02 13.98 8.94
N ASP A 509 16.30 12.91 8.62
CA ASP A 509 16.72 11.53 8.91
C ASP A 509 16.33 10.58 7.78
N TRP A 510 17.32 10.24 6.94
CA TRP A 510 17.13 9.32 5.81
C TRP A 510 16.88 7.87 6.25
N GLU A 511 17.49 7.43 7.36
CA GLU A 511 17.30 6.07 7.86
C GLU A 511 15.85 5.89 8.36
N LEU A 512 15.38 6.83 9.16
CA LEU A 512 13.99 6.87 9.62
C LEU A 512 13.02 6.98 8.44
N THR A 513 13.35 7.79 7.42
CA THR A 513 12.56 7.92 6.20
C THR A 513 12.41 6.58 5.46
N PHE A 514 13.49 5.84 5.25
CA PHE A 514 13.40 4.53 4.57
C PHE A 514 12.63 3.51 5.42
N ARG A 515 12.85 3.49 6.74
CA ARG A 515 12.10 2.63 7.66
C ARG A 515 10.61 2.95 7.66
N PHE A 516 10.26 4.23 7.61
CA PHE A 516 8.88 4.67 7.53
C PHE A 516 8.24 4.32 6.19
N LEU A 517 8.96 4.47 5.07
CA LEU A 517 8.49 3.99 3.77
C LEU A 517 8.22 2.49 3.77
N GLU A 518 9.08 1.68 4.39
CA GLU A 518 8.84 0.24 4.53
C GLU A 518 7.55 -0.05 5.32
N LEU A 519 7.33 0.64 6.44
CA LEU A 519 6.09 0.54 7.20
C LEU A 519 4.89 0.91 6.32
N LYS A 520 4.97 2.05 5.62
CA LYS A 520 3.93 2.53 4.71
C LYS A 520 3.56 1.51 3.63
N PHE A 521 4.55 0.84 3.03
CA PHE A 521 4.29 -0.20 2.03
C PHE A 521 3.70 -1.47 2.64
N ASN A 522 4.16 -1.87 3.82
CA ASN A 522 3.59 -3.01 4.54
C ASN A 522 2.12 -2.77 4.91
N ASP A 523 1.75 -1.54 5.29
CA ASP A 523 0.38 -1.22 5.70
C ASP A 523 -0.53 -0.93 4.51
N ALA A 524 -0.05 -0.24 3.48
CA ALA A 524 -0.82 0.02 2.27
C ALA A 524 -1.17 -1.26 1.48
N LEU A 525 -0.45 -2.37 1.69
CA LEU A 525 -0.72 -3.68 1.10
C LEU A 525 -1.44 -4.65 2.05
N LYS A 526 -1.95 -4.18 3.19
CA LYS A 526 -2.85 -4.94 4.07
C LYS A 526 -4.29 -4.53 3.79
N PRO A 527 -5.09 -5.39 3.12
CA PRO A 527 -6.51 -5.12 2.97
C PRO A 527 -7.19 -4.95 4.32
N GLU A 528 -7.85 -3.81 4.49
CA GLU A 528 -8.65 -3.53 5.67
C GLU A 528 -9.98 -2.90 5.26
N VAL A 529 -11.02 -3.21 6.04
CA VAL A 529 -12.30 -2.50 5.94
C VAL A 529 -12.20 -1.28 6.85
N THR A 530 -11.91 -0.11 6.27
CA THR A 530 -11.64 1.12 7.03
C THR A 530 -12.82 1.60 7.88
N HIS A 531 -14.04 1.07 7.69
CA HIS A 531 -15.21 1.43 8.49
C HIS A 531 -15.92 0.16 8.99
N LEU A 532 -15.54 -0.27 10.19
CA LEU A 532 -16.18 -1.36 10.95
C LEU A 532 -17.44 -0.90 11.71
N LYS A 533 -17.87 0.37 11.58
CA LYS A 533 -19.17 0.78 12.12
C LYS A 533 -20.24 -0.02 11.36
N THR A 534 -20.96 -0.86 12.09
CA THR A 534 -22.15 -1.56 11.63
C THR A 534 -23.14 -0.52 11.15
N PHE A 535 -23.08 -0.16 9.87
CA PHE A 535 -24.02 0.81 9.31
C PHE A 535 -25.42 0.21 9.37
N ALA A 536 -26.40 1.06 9.65
CA ALA A 536 -27.79 0.66 9.69
C ALA A 536 -28.22 0.16 8.30
N LEU A 537 -28.76 -1.05 8.22
CA LEU A 537 -29.38 -1.58 7.00
C LEU A 537 -30.83 -1.10 6.90
N PRO A 538 -31.45 -1.14 5.70
CA PRO A 538 -32.82 -0.66 5.54
C PRO A 538 -33.80 -1.36 6.50
N GLY A 539 -34.47 -0.57 7.35
CA GLY A 539 -35.39 -1.05 8.38
C GLY A 539 -34.80 -1.09 9.80
N GLU A 540 -33.51 -0.81 9.97
CA GLU A 540 -32.88 -0.60 11.28
C GLU A 540 -32.94 0.88 11.70
N ALA A 541 -32.80 1.16 13.00
CA ALA A 541 -32.77 2.53 13.52
C ALA A 541 -31.53 3.27 12.97
N LEU A 542 -31.75 4.48 12.45
CA LEU A 542 -30.71 5.37 11.96
C LEU A 542 -30.32 6.36 13.07
N ASP A 543 -29.04 6.70 13.14
CA ASP A 543 -28.61 7.86 13.94
C ASP A 543 -29.20 9.14 13.31
N PRO A 544 -29.91 10.00 14.06
CA PRO A 544 -30.44 11.25 13.52
C PRO A 544 -29.32 12.21 13.09
N GLY A 545 -29.52 12.96 12.00
CA GLY A 545 -28.59 14.02 11.57
C GLY A 545 -27.39 13.55 10.74
N THR A 546 -27.51 12.41 10.06
CA THR A 546 -26.43 11.96 9.16
C THR A 546 -26.23 12.90 7.97
N VAL A 547 -24.99 13.00 7.48
CA VAL A 547 -24.61 13.73 6.24
C VAL A 547 -25.50 13.36 5.05
N LYS A 548 -26.03 12.13 5.03
CA LYS A 548 -26.94 11.62 4.01
C LYS A 548 -28.20 12.47 3.86
N GLU A 549 -28.84 12.85 4.96
CA GLU A 549 -30.12 13.57 4.94
C GLU A 549 -29.99 14.97 4.30
N THR A 550 -28.77 15.53 4.27
CA THR A 550 -28.49 16.77 3.55
C THR A 550 -28.67 16.62 2.03
N TYR A 551 -28.30 15.47 1.47
CA TYR A 551 -28.23 15.27 0.01
C TYR A 551 -29.31 14.34 -0.55
N PHE A 552 -29.71 13.31 0.20
CA PHE A 552 -30.60 12.27 -0.26
C PHE A 552 -31.67 11.94 0.78
N ASP A 553 -32.80 11.44 0.28
CA ASP A 553 -33.86 10.90 1.13
C ASP A 553 -33.44 9.52 1.68
N LEU A 554 -34.02 9.11 2.82
CA LEU A 554 -33.72 7.82 3.42
C LEU A 554 -34.33 6.66 2.61
N GLU A 555 -33.55 5.60 2.39
CA GLU A 555 -34.00 4.39 1.71
C GLU A 555 -34.93 3.58 2.62
N ARG A 556 -36.16 3.32 2.16
CA ARG A 556 -37.18 2.58 2.92
C ARG A 556 -37.38 1.13 2.48
N LEU A 557 -36.82 0.73 1.33
CA LEU A 557 -36.97 -0.62 0.82
C LEU A 557 -36.15 -1.60 1.67
N SER A 558 -36.82 -2.54 2.33
CA SER A 558 -36.20 -3.57 3.16
C SER A 558 -36.67 -4.95 2.70
N ILE A 559 -35.73 -5.84 2.38
CA ILE A 559 -35.99 -7.24 2.04
C ILE A 559 -35.29 -8.12 3.08
N PRO A 560 -35.98 -8.58 4.13
CA PRO A 560 -35.35 -9.20 5.31
C PRO A 560 -34.43 -10.38 5.00
N LEU A 561 -34.81 -11.24 4.04
CA LEU A 561 -34.00 -12.39 3.64
C LEU A 561 -32.64 -11.96 3.07
N ILE A 562 -32.64 -10.96 2.18
CA ILE A 562 -31.43 -10.45 1.52
C ILE A 562 -30.55 -9.73 2.54
N ILE A 563 -31.17 -8.94 3.43
CA ILE A 563 -30.49 -8.25 4.53
C ILE A 563 -29.79 -9.23 5.48
N ASN A 564 -30.45 -10.33 5.85
CA ASN A 564 -29.85 -11.36 6.72
C ASN A 564 -28.61 -12.01 6.06
N ILE A 565 -28.71 -12.35 4.77
CA ILE A 565 -27.56 -12.86 4.02
C ILE A 565 -26.42 -11.84 3.99
N GLN A 566 -26.72 -10.56 3.74
CA GLN A 566 -25.70 -9.50 3.75
C GLN A 566 -25.04 -9.35 5.12
N ARG A 567 -25.79 -9.42 6.23
CA ARG A 567 -25.21 -9.39 7.58
C ARG A 567 -24.25 -10.54 7.83
N LYS A 568 -24.58 -11.75 7.39
CA LYS A 568 -23.67 -12.91 7.48
C LYS A 568 -22.39 -12.71 6.67
N ILE A 569 -22.50 -12.15 5.46
CA ILE A 569 -21.33 -11.79 4.65
C ILE A 569 -20.48 -10.75 5.37
N ASN A 570 -21.10 -9.67 5.85
CA ASN A 570 -20.40 -8.61 6.58
C ASN A 570 -19.74 -9.10 7.88
N ALA A 571 -20.30 -10.13 8.54
CA ALA A 571 -19.67 -10.74 9.72
C ALA A 571 -18.44 -11.61 9.36
N TYR A 572 -18.43 -12.22 8.16
CA TYR A 572 -17.30 -13.02 7.68
C TYR A 572 -16.15 -12.16 7.13
N LEU A 573 -16.48 -11.05 6.44
CA LEU A 573 -15.49 -10.22 5.74
C LEU A 573 -14.33 -9.74 6.63
N PRO A 574 -14.51 -9.26 7.89
CA PRO A 574 -13.40 -8.86 8.75
C PRO A 574 -12.34 -9.96 8.92
N THR A 575 -12.78 -11.21 9.11
CA THR A 575 -11.87 -12.36 9.22
C THR A 575 -11.14 -12.60 7.90
N PHE A 576 -11.85 -12.55 6.77
CA PHE A 576 -11.25 -12.70 5.44
C PHE A 576 -10.19 -11.63 5.15
N TYR A 577 -10.51 -10.35 5.42
CA TYR A 577 -9.62 -9.20 5.22
C TYR A 577 -8.38 -9.28 6.13
N ALA A 578 -8.53 -9.75 7.37
CA ALA A 578 -7.40 -9.87 8.30
C ALA A 578 -6.49 -11.08 8.02
N THR A 579 -7.03 -12.20 7.54
CA THR A 579 -6.30 -13.49 7.50
C THR A 579 -5.96 -13.97 6.09
N ILE A 580 -6.88 -13.90 5.14
CA ILE A 580 -6.69 -14.53 3.81
C ILE A 580 -6.26 -13.48 2.79
N TYR A 581 -6.93 -12.33 2.79
CA TYR A 581 -6.76 -11.35 1.74
C TYR A 581 -5.35 -10.74 1.64
N PRO A 582 -4.60 -10.49 2.74
CA PRO A 582 -3.23 -9.98 2.66
C PRO A 582 -2.31 -10.91 1.87
N HIS A 583 -2.45 -12.23 2.05
CA HIS A 583 -1.65 -13.21 1.30
C HIS A 583 -1.97 -13.19 -0.19
N ILE A 584 -3.25 -13.00 -0.55
CA ILE A 584 -3.67 -12.84 -1.94
C ILE A 584 -3.00 -11.58 -2.52
N VAL A 585 -3.06 -10.44 -1.83
CA VAL A 585 -2.45 -9.19 -2.32
C VAL A 585 -0.95 -9.33 -2.55
N TRP A 586 -0.21 -9.91 -1.61
CA TRP A 586 1.22 -10.17 -1.78
C TRP A 586 1.51 -11.06 -2.98
N PHE A 587 0.72 -12.13 -3.16
CA PHE A 587 0.82 -12.98 -4.35
C PHE A 587 0.57 -12.19 -5.63
N LEU A 588 -0.41 -11.28 -5.66
CA LEU A 588 -0.69 -10.44 -6.81
C LEU A 588 0.47 -9.49 -7.13
N VAL A 589 1.04 -8.84 -6.10
CA VAL A 589 2.19 -7.93 -6.24
C VAL A 589 3.41 -8.68 -6.80
N ILE A 590 3.70 -9.87 -6.28
CA ILE A 590 4.76 -10.74 -6.80
C ILE A 590 4.49 -11.08 -8.26
N ALA A 591 3.25 -11.47 -8.61
CA ALA A 591 2.88 -11.80 -9.99
C ALA A 591 3.04 -10.61 -10.97
N LEU A 592 2.91 -9.37 -10.49
CA LEU A 592 3.16 -8.18 -11.31
C LEU A 592 4.61 -8.08 -11.75
N PHE A 593 5.60 -8.41 -10.89
CA PHE A 593 7.02 -8.39 -11.30
C PHE A 593 7.30 -9.33 -12.47
N PHE A 594 6.61 -10.46 -12.53
CA PHE A 594 6.71 -11.40 -13.65
C PHE A 594 6.18 -10.83 -14.98
N ALA A 595 5.43 -9.72 -14.97
CA ALA A 595 5.03 -9.00 -16.18
C ALA A 595 6.24 -8.45 -16.95
N LEU A 596 7.31 -8.05 -16.27
CA LEU A 596 8.50 -7.45 -16.90
C LEU A 596 9.21 -8.40 -17.88
N TYR A 597 9.04 -9.72 -17.71
CA TYR A 597 9.66 -10.74 -18.55
C TYR A 597 8.76 -11.22 -19.69
N ARG A 598 7.60 -10.59 -19.90
CA ARG A 598 6.62 -11.05 -20.88
C ARG A 598 6.75 -10.36 -22.23
N LYS A 599 6.28 -11.07 -23.26
CA LYS A 599 6.18 -10.56 -24.62
C LYS A 599 4.72 -10.31 -25.00
N PRO A 600 4.42 -9.24 -25.78
CA PRO A 600 5.34 -8.20 -26.24
C PRO A 600 5.73 -7.23 -25.11
N SER A 601 7.03 -6.95 -24.97
CA SER A 601 7.59 -6.24 -23.81
C SER A 601 7.02 -4.84 -23.63
N ASN A 602 6.75 -4.10 -24.71
CA ASN A 602 6.24 -2.73 -24.58
C ASN A 602 4.84 -2.67 -23.94
N LEU A 603 3.94 -3.59 -24.29
CA LEU A 603 2.59 -3.63 -23.71
C LEU A 603 2.64 -4.04 -22.23
N TRP A 604 3.45 -5.04 -21.90
CA TRP A 604 3.59 -5.51 -20.53
C TRP A 604 4.33 -4.52 -19.64
N LEU A 605 5.33 -3.81 -20.16
CA LEU A 605 6.03 -2.75 -19.43
C LEU A 605 5.10 -1.55 -19.19
N ALA A 606 4.33 -1.12 -20.19
CA ALA A 606 3.32 -0.08 -20.01
C ALA A 606 2.29 -0.46 -18.93
N PHE A 607 1.77 -1.69 -19.00
CA PHE A 607 0.84 -2.23 -18.01
C PHE A 607 1.47 -2.31 -16.60
N PHE A 608 2.71 -2.76 -16.50
CA PHE A 608 3.47 -2.81 -15.25
C PHE A 608 3.64 -1.42 -14.63
N VAL A 609 4.08 -0.43 -15.42
CA VAL A 609 4.32 0.94 -14.94
C VAL A 609 3.01 1.59 -14.49
N ILE A 610 1.92 1.46 -15.26
CA ILE A 610 0.61 1.99 -14.86
C ILE A 610 0.14 1.34 -13.56
N THR A 611 0.18 0.01 -13.48
CA THR A 611 -0.26 -0.72 -12.27
C THR A 611 0.57 -0.34 -11.06
N SER A 612 1.90 -0.32 -11.19
CA SER A 612 2.82 0.02 -10.09
C SER A 612 2.58 1.44 -9.60
N THR A 613 2.44 2.42 -10.50
CA THR A 613 2.20 3.82 -10.09
C THR A 613 0.85 4.03 -9.39
N ARG A 614 -0.15 3.18 -9.61
CA ARG A 614 -1.42 3.23 -8.86
C ARG A 614 -1.33 2.64 -7.45
N ILE A 615 -0.22 1.98 -7.12
CA ILE A 615 0.07 1.48 -5.77
C ILE A 615 1.10 2.40 -5.11
N LEU A 616 2.23 2.64 -5.79
CA LEU A 616 3.36 3.40 -5.26
C LEU A 616 3.00 4.85 -4.95
N ILE A 617 2.36 5.57 -5.88
CA ILE A 617 2.12 7.01 -5.71
C ILE A 617 1.17 7.28 -4.54
N PRO A 618 -0.02 6.63 -4.45
CA PRO A 618 -0.90 6.86 -3.31
C PRO A 618 -0.27 6.45 -1.98
N THR A 619 0.51 5.35 -1.97
CA THR A 619 1.22 4.87 -0.77
C THR A 619 2.25 5.89 -0.31
N ILE A 620 3.05 6.46 -1.21
CA ILE A 620 4.10 7.43 -0.86
C ILE A 620 3.48 8.75 -0.41
N MET A 621 2.46 9.25 -1.13
CA MET A 621 1.91 10.58 -0.89
C MET A 621 0.96 10.66 0.32
N SER A 622 0.06 9.69 0.48
CA SER A 622 -1.05 9.74 1.43
C SER A 622 -0.79 8.88 2.67
N ALA A 623 -1.71 8.88 3.63
CA ALA A 623 -1.75 7.87 4.68
C ALA A 623 -1.87 6.47 4.06
N SER A 624 -1.19 5.48 4.64
CA SER A 624 -1.07 4.12 4.07
C SER A 624 -2.31 3.26 4.28
N LEU A 625 -3.42 3.69 3.69
CA LEU A 625 -4.69 2.97 3.71
C LEU A 625 -4.87 2.15 2.43
N TRP A 626 -5.26 0.89 2.58
CA TRP A 626 -5.55 -0.05 1.48
C TRP A 626 -6.39 0.58 0.37
N ARG A 627 -7.45 1.31 0.73
CA ARG A 627 -8.43 1.89 -0.19
C ARG A 627 -7.79 2.75 -1.29
N PHE A 628 -6.68 3.43 -0.99
CA PHE A 628 -6.02 4.29 -1.96
C PHE A 628 -5.25 3.53 -3.05
N THR A 629 -4.96 2.25 -2.83
CA THR A 629 -4.26 1.38 -3.80
C THR A 629 -5.21 0.61 -4.71
N LEU A 630 -6.53 0.71 -4.50
CA LEU A 630 -7.55 -0.10 -5.19
C LEU A 630 -7.51 0.02 -6.71
N ALA A 631 -7.12 1.18 -7.25
CA ALA A 631 -6.97 1.37 -8.69
C ALA A 631 -5.93 0.42 -9.31
N GLY A 632 -4.99 -0.12 -8.52
CA GLY A 632 -4.02 -1.14 -8.91
C GLY A 632 -4.51 -2.58 -8.77
N LEU A 633 -5.57 -2.85 -7.99
CA LEU A 633 -6.01 -4.19 -7.60
C LEU A 633 -6.43 -5.08 -8.80
N ILE A 634 -7.32 -4.59 -9.66
CA ILE A 634 -7.79 -5.39 -10.80
C ILE A 634 -6.65 -5.63 -11.83
N PRO A 635 -5.82 -4.64 -12.18
CA PRO A 635 -4.61 -4.89 -12.97
C PRO A 635 -3.65 -5.92 -12.34
N LEU A 636 -3.49 -5.89 -11.02
CA LEU A 636 -2.76 -6.90 -10.25
C LEU A 636 -3.36 -8.31 -10.41
N GLN A 637 -4.68 -8.47 -10.25
CA GLN A 637 -5.40 -9.73 -10.48
C GLN A 637 -5.17 -10.27 -11.89
N ILE A 638 -5.26 -9.41 -12.90
CA ILE A 638 -5.02 -9.78 -14.31
C ILE A 638 -3.59 -10.31 -14.49
N SER A 639 -2.59 -9.66 -13.88
CA SER A 639 -1.18 -10.11 -13.93
C SER A 639 -1.03 -11.52 -13.38
N ALA A 640 -1.67 -11.78 -12.23
CA ALA A 640 -1.64 -13.06 -11.54
C ALA A 640 -2.32 -14.18 -12.31
N VAL A 641 -3.54 -13.96 -12.83
CA VAL A 641 -4.23 -14.94 -13.68
C VAL A 641 -3.37 -15.27 -14.90
N ALA A 642 -2.82 -14.24 -15.55
CA ALA A 642 -1.98 -14.43 -16.70
C ALA A 642 -0.68 -15.16 -16.35
N TRP A 643 -0.19 -15.07 -15.10
CA TRP A 643 1.03 -15.74 -14.64
C TRP A 643 0.77 -17.21 -14.36
N LEU A 644 -0.26 -17.50 -13.57
CA LEU A 644 -0.72 -18.86 -13.26
C LEU A 644 -1.02 -19.65 -14.53
N PHE A 645 -1.67 -19.02 -15.53
CA PHE A 645 -1.93 -19.66 -16.80
C PHE A 645 -0.65 -20.09 -17.53
N ILE A 646 0.37 -19.24 -17.54
CA ILE A 646 1.65 -19.55 -18.18
C ILE A 646 2.40 -20.63 -17.40
N LEU A 647 2.43 -20.55 -16.07
CA LEU A 647 3.06 -21.56 -15.22
C LEU A 647 2.41 -22.94 -15.43
N ALA A 648 1.08 -23.02 -15.42
CA ALA A 648 0.35 -24.27 -15.64
C ALA A 648 0.72 -24.89 -17.00
N ARG A 649 0.84 -24.08 -18.06
CA ARG A 649 1.30 -24.55 -19.38
C ARG A 649 2.76 -25.01 -19.39
N GLY A 650 3.63 -24.35 -18.63
CA GLY A 650 5.03 -24.74 -18.48
C GLY A 650 5.19 -26.10 -17.78
N ILE A 651 4.30 -26.41 -16.83
CA ILE A 651 4.28 -27.67 -16.08
C ILE A 651 3.67 -28.81 -16.92
N GLN A 652 2.51 -28.61 -17.55
CA GLN A 652 1.73 -29.67 -18.23
C GLN A 652 2.45 -30.44 -19.36
N LYS A 653 3.51 -29.91 -19.96
CA LYS A 653 4.28 -30.64 -21.00
C LYS A 653 5.49 -31.38 -20.43
N GLY A 654 5.74 -31.31 -19.12
CA GLY A 654 6.71 -32.16 -18.42
C GLY A 654 6.32 -33.64 -18.45
N ASP A 655 5.03 -33.94 -18.52
CA ASP A 655 4.50 -35.30 -18.41
C ASP A 655 4.45 -36.07 -19.75
N VAL A 656 4.86 -35.47 -20.87
CA VAL A 656 4.73 -36.08 -22.22
C VAL A 656 6.08 -36.42 -22.87
N GLU A 657 7.21 -36.19 -22.19
CA GLU A 657 8.55 -36.54 -22.70
C GLU A 657 9.33 -37.49 -21.75
N PHE A 658 8.62 -38.26 -20.92
CA PHE A 658 9.16 -39.39 -20.14
C PHE A 658 8.23 -40.62 -20.19
N ALA A 659 7.75 -40.98 -21.38
CA ALA A 659 7.10 -42.27 -21.64
C ALA A 659 7.77 -42.97 -22.82
#